data_AF-F3ZHA0-F1
#
_entry.id   AF-F3ZHA0-F1
#
_cell.length_a   1.000
_cell.length_b   1.000
_cell.length_c   1.000
_cell.angle_alpha   90.00
_cell.angle_beta   90.00
_cell.angle_gamma   90.00
#
_symmetry.space_group_name_H-M   'P 1'
#
loop_
_entity.id
_entity.type
_entity.pdbx_description
1 polymer ?
#
loop_
_entity_poly.entity_id
_entity_poly.type
_entity_poly.pdbx_seq_one_letter_code
_entity_poly.pdbx_strand_id
1 'polypeptide(L)'
;MTHTTPRSPHGGRHRARCLLAAAPVAALLVGGLLPAGSATAAPPATPAPDRVAAAAQGAQVPYTEYELEDGDYQGTLLTADAKRTFGHTDFATESSGRSSVRLEKSGDYAGFTSTVPTNSLVLRDSIPDAPGGGGQEATLSLYADGQFVRKLDLSSRHSWLYGNTDDPEGLTNTPGGDARRLFDESHTLLDKSYPAGTKFQLKKDDGDDAAYYVVDLVDLEQVAPPAEKPAACTSITEYGAVPDDGKDDTEALQAAVTADQNGDIDCVWIPAGQWRQEQKILTKDPEHRGEYNQVGIKNVKIVGAGMWHSQLYTLTEPQDAGGINHPHEGNFGFDIDDNTQISDLAIFGSGRIRGGDGNAEGGVGLNGRFGKNTKISNVWIEHANVGVWVGRDYSNIPELWNPADGLAFTGMRVRDTYADGINFTNGTSNSSVTDSSFRTTGDDSLAVWASRYVKDPATDIGHDNTFADNTVQLPWRANGLAIYGGYGNSIENNLVSDTMNYPGIMLATDHDPLPFSGETLISGNSLHRTGGAFWGEAQEFGAITVFPASQDIPGVVIKDTDIHDSTYDGIQFKSGGGAVPGAKISDVTIEKSNNGSGILAMGGARGDASLTDVTISGSRDGDVLVEPGSQFTITGGPQAAR
;
A
#
# COMPACT_ATOMS: atom_id res chain seq x y z
N MET A 1 30.98 42.42 10.95
CA MET A 1 32.32 41.88 10.61
C MET A 1 32.07 40.74 9.62
N THR A 2 32.03 40.97 8.30
CA THR A 2 33.16 40.93 7.33
C THR A 2 33.90 39.59 7.42
N HIS A 3 33.79 38.68 6.45
CA HIS A 3 34.40 38.82 5.12
C HIS A 3 33.69 38.05 3.98
N THR A 4 33.50 38.75 2.87
CA THR A 4 33.44 38.28 1.48
C THR A 4 34.88 38.23 0.92
N THR A 5 35.30 37.40 -0.05
CA THR A 5 35.07 37.52 -1.52
C THR A 5 35.87 36.45 -2.32
N PRO A 6 35.65 36.31 -3.65
CA PRO A 6 35.88 35.12 -4.50
C PRO A 6 36.94 35.31 -5.64
N ARG A 7 37.05 34.31 -6.56
CA ARG A 7 37.45 34.35 -8.01
C ARG A 7 38.06 32.98 -8.41
N SER A 8 38.05 32.45 -9.64
CA SER A 8 37.50 32.76 -10.97
C SER A 8 37.73 31.53 -11.89
N PRO A 9 37.11 31.46 -13.09
CA PRO A 9 37.23 30.36 -14.06
C PRO A 9 38.15 30.67 -15.26
N HIS A 10 38.73 29.64 -15.86
CA HIS A 10 39.35 29.61 -17.20
C HIS A 10 38.99 28.24 -17.83
N GLY A 11 38.57 28.07 -19.09
CA GLY A 11 38.60 28.92 -20.28
C GLY A 11 39.51 28.31 -21.37
N GLY A 12 38.93 27.77 -22.46
CA GLY A 12 39.64 27.45 -23.72
C GLY A 12 39.13 26.17 -24.42
N ARG A 13 38.14 26.22 -25.32
CA ARG A 13 38.21 26.45 -26.79
C ARG A 13 39.17 25.51 -27.54
N HIS A 14 38.62 24.66 -28.44
CA HIS A 14 38.90 24.72 -29.89
C HIS A 14 38.09 23.72 -30.76
N ARG A 15 37.36 24.30 -31.74
CA ARG A 15 37.30 24.01 -33.20
C ARG A 15 36.58 22.72 -33.64
N ALA A 16 35.42 22.76 -34.33
CA ALA A 16 35.00 23.38 -35.60
C ALA A 16 35.26 22.53 -36.86
N ARG A 17 34.20 22.47 -37.71
CA ARG A 17 34.08 22.03 -39.13
C ARG A 17 33.83 20.53 -39.35
N CYS A 18 33.04 20.05 -40.31
CA CYS A 18 32.22 20.56 -41.44
C CYS A 18 31.30 19.38 -41.86
N LEU A 19 29.99 19.55 -42.08
CA LEU A 19 29.27 19.82 -43.34
C LEU A 19 29.22 18.68 -44.39
N LEU A 20 27.98 18.51 -44.92
CA LEU A 20 27.49 17.87 -46.17
C LEU A 20 27.04 16.40 -46.07
N ALA A 21 26.03 15.89 -46.79
CA ALA A 21 24.78 16.37 -47.41
C ALA A 21 24.13 15.17 -48.15
N ALA A 22 22.79 15.06 -48.13
CA ALA A 22 21.86 14.55 -49.16
C ALA A 22 22.00 13.14 -49.82
N ALA A 23 21.04 12.25 -49.46
CA ALA A 23 19.95 11.60 -50.28
C ALA A 23 20.23 10.92 -51.66
N PRO A 24 19.24 10.29 -52.33
CA PRO A 24 18.70 8.92 -52.16
C PRO A 24 18.72 8.08 -53.48
N VAL A 25 18.52 6.75 -53.45
CA VAL A 25 18.15 5.96 -54.67
C VAL A 25 17.25 4.76 -54.31
N ALA A 26 16.24 4.55 -55.14
CA ALA A 26 15.20 3.53 -55.05
C ALA A 26 15.47 2.25 -55.88
N ALA A 27 14.80 1.18 -55.43
CA ALA A 27 14.20 0.03 -56.16
C ALA A 27 15.05 -0.90 -57.03
N LEU A 28 14.93 -2.22 -56.77
CA LEU A 28 14.70 -3.23 -57.82
C LEU A 28 14.14 -4.55 -57.25
N LEU A 29 12.96 -4.93 -57.75
CA LEU A 29 12.31 -6.24 -57.61
C LEU A 29 12.95 -7.24 -58.58
N VAL A 30 13.25 -8.47 -58.12
CA VAL A 30 13.40 -9.64 -58.98
C VAL A 30 12.76 -10.84 -58.29
N GLY A 31 11.72 -11.39 -58.91
CA GLY A 31 11.11 -12.65 -58.54
C GLY A 31 11.90 -13.85 -59.08
N GLY A 32 11.97 -14.91 -58.29
CA GLY A 32 12.49 -16.22 -58.70
C GLY A 32 11.70 -17.32 -58.02
N LEU A 33 11.01 -18.15 -58.82
CA LEU A 33 10.34 -19.37 -58.39
C LEU A 33 11.37 -20.43 -57.94
N LEU A 34 11.05 -21.16 -56.87
CA LEU A 34 11.71 -22.42 -56.50
C LEU A 34 10.64 -23.52 -56.22
N PRO A 35 10.97 -24.80 -56.44
CA PRO A 35 10.01 -25.87 -56.64
C PRO A 35 9.50 -26.50 -55.33
N ALA A 36 8.31 -27.10 -55.40
CA ALA A 36 7.69 -27.86 -54.32
C ALA A 36 8.53 -29.10 -53.95
N GLY A 37 9.11 -29.07 -52.74
CA GLY A 37 9.74 -30.22 -52.09
C GLY A 37 8.75 -30.89 -51.13
N SER A 38 8.63 -32.20 -51.24
CA SER A 38 7.79 -33.11 -50.45
C SER A 38 7.95 -32.96 -48.94
N ALA A 39 6.82 -32.81 -48.23
CA ALA A 39 6.75 -32.77 -46.77
C ALA A 39 7.01 -34.16 -46.17
N THR A 40 8.05 -34.27 -45.36
CA THR A 40 8.23 -35.35 -44.38
C THR A 40 7.59 -34.91 -43.06
N ALA A 41 6.65 -35.71 -42.55
CA ALA A 41 5.94 -35.45 -41.30
C ALA A 41 6.92 -35.33 -40.11
N ALA A 42 6.77 -34.26 -39.34
CA ALA A 42 7.45 -34.07 -38.05
C ALA A 42 6.90 -35.09 -37.03
N PRO A 43 7.74 -35.60 -36.11
CA PRO A 43 7.27 -36.45 -35.02
C PRO A 43 6.32 -35.67 -34.11
N PRO A 44 5.35 -36.34 -33.45
CA PRO A 44 4.41 -35.68 -32.56
C PRO A 44 5.17 -35.02 -31.40
N ALA A 45 4.87 -33.74 -31.16
CA ALA A 45 5.36 -33.02 -30.01
C ALA A 45 4.88 -33.73 -28.72
N THR A 46 5.83 -34.07 -27.86
CA THR A 46 5.56 -34.48 -26.49
C THR A 46 4.78 -33.35 -25.80
N PRO A 47 3.66 -33.62 -25.11
CA PRO A 47 2.98 -32.57 -24.35
C PRO A 47 3.96 -31.99 -23.33
N ALA A 48 4.08 -30.66 -23.30
CA ALA A 48 4.69 -29.99 -22.16
C ALA A 48 3.92 -30.42 -20.90
N PRO A 49 4.59 -30.69 -19.77
CA PRO A 49 3.88 -30.92 -18.53
C PRO A 49 2.97 -29.73 -18.28
N ASP A 50 1.71 -30.01 -17.96
CA ASP A 50 0.70 -29.01 -17.62
C ASP A 50 1.32 -28.06 -16.58
N ARG A 51 1.65 -26.83 -16.99
CA ARG A 51 1.74 -25.73 -16.04
C ARG A 51 0.35 -25.66 -15.43
N VAL A 52 0.22 -26.14 -14.20
CA VAL A 52 -0.88 -25.77 -13.32
C VAL A 52 -1.06 -24.26 -13.52
N ALA A 53 -2.24 -23.84 -13.97
CA ALA A 53 -2.53 -22.41 -14.11
C ALA A 53 -2.11 -21.77 -12.78
N ALA A 54 -1.15 -20.84 -12.82
CA ALA A 54 -0.75 -20.12 -11.63
C ALA A 54 -2.04 -19.58 -11.00
N ALA A 55 -2.24 -19.84 -9.70
CA ALA A 55 -3.33 -19.20 -8.97
C ALA A 55 -3.20 -17.69 -9.19
N ALA A 56 -4.32 -16.98 -9.37
CA ALA A 56 -4.27 -15.54 -9.48
C ALA A 56 -3.63 -14.99 -8.19
N GLN A 57 -2.48 -14.34 -8.29
CA GLN A 57 -1.79 -13.70 -7.17
C GLN A 57 -2.48 -12.35 -6.88
N GLY A 58 -2.57 -12.00 -5.61
CA GLY A 58 -3.22 -10.78 -5.14
C GLY A 58 -4.74 -10.90 -4.95
N ALA A 59 -5.33 -9.78 -4.54
CA ALA A 59 -6.73 -9.70 -4.17
C ALA A 59 -7.66 -9.77 -5.39
N GLN A 60 -8.79 -10.46 -5.20
CA GLN A 60 -9.91 -10.52 -6.13
C GLN A 60 -10.82 -9.30 -5.92
N VAL A 61 -10.32 -8.17 -6.39
CA VAL A 61 -11.01 -6.88 -6.27
C VAL A 61 -12.14 -6.73 -7.31
N PRO A 62 -13.22 -5.99 -7.00
CA PRO A 62 -14.35 -5.80 -7.92
C PRO A 62 -14.07 -4.78 -9.04
N TYR A 63 -12.95 -4.06 -8.96
CA TYR A 63 -12.54 -3.05 -9.93
C TYR A 63 -11.50 -3.58 -10.92
N THR A 64 -11.38 -2.92 -12.06
CA THR A 64 -10.29 -3.10 -13.02
C THR A 64 -9.47 -1.82 -13.08
N GLU A 65 -8.18 -1.94 -12.88
CA GLU A 65 -7.20 -0.84 -12.94
C GLU A 65 -6.74 -0.59 -14.38
N TYR A 66 -6.50 0.68 -14.72
CA TYR A 66 -5.96 1.13 -16.00
C TYR A 66 -4.87 2.17 -15.75
N GLU A 67 -3.63 1.83 -16.12
CA GLU A 67 -2.51 2.78 -16.16
C GLU A 67 -2.74 3.80 -17.29
N LEU A 68 -2.70 5.09 -17.00
CA LEU A 68 -3.08 6.13 -17.97
C LEU A 68 -2.01 6.34 -19.04
N GLU A 69 -0.75 6.04 -18.76
CA GLU A 69 0.34 6.07 -19.72
C GLU A 69 0.30 4.93 -20.76
N ASP A 70 -0.45 3.86 -20.50
CA ASP A 70 -0.69 2.78 -21.47
C ASP A 70 -1.76 3.16 -22.52
N GLY A 71 -2.48 4.25 -22.26
CA GLY A 71 -3.57 4.76 -23.08
C GLY A 71 -3.15 5.72 -24.21
N ASP A 72 -4.14 6.39 -24.81
CA ASP A 72 -3.90 7.53 -25.70
C ASP A 72 -3.85 8.82 -24.88
N TYR A 73 -2.76 9.57 -24.98
CA TYR A 73 -2.59 10.80 -24.23
C TYR A 73 -1.96 11.92 -25.07
N GLN A 74 -2.34 13.15 -24.74
CA GLN A 74 -1.64 14.35 -25.12
C GLN A 74 -1.21 15.06 -23.83
N GLY A 75 0.08 14.98 -23.52
CA GLY A 75 0.66 15.51 -22.28
C GLY A 75 2.15 15.22 -22.26
N THR A 76 2.75 15.26 -21.07
CA THR A 76 4.15 14.87 -20.87
C THR A 76 4.19 13.55 -20.12
N LEU A 77 4.78 12.51 -20.73
CA LEU A 77 5.07 11.26 -20.03
C LEU A 77 6.18 11.50 -19.00
N LEU A 78 5.92 11.10 -17.76
CA LEU A 78 6.89 11.03 -16.68
C LEU A 78 7.28 9.57 -16.51
N THR A 79 8.58 9.29 -16.32
CA THR A 79 9.10 7.94 -16.12
C THR A 79 10.29 8.00 -15.17
N ALA A 80 10.31 7.11 -14.17
CA ALA A 80 11.40 7.04 -13.22
C ALA A 80 12.65 6.43 -13.87
N ASP A 81 13.81 6.77 -13.34
CA ASP A 81 15.02 6.02 -13.66
C ASP A 81 15.06 4.66 -12.92
N ALA A 82 16.06 3.85 -13.24
CA ALA A 82 16.22 2.53 -12.64
C ALA A 82 16.61 2.58 -11.14
N LYS A 83 17.17 3.70 -10.66
CA LYS A 83 17.56 3.86 -9.25
C LYS A 83 16.37 4.20 -8.37
N ARG A 84 15.33 4.83 -8.95
CA ARG A 84 14.10 5.21 -8.26
C ARG A 84 14.44 5.99 -6.99
N THR A 85 15.29 7.00 -7.16
CA THR A 85 15.90 7.73 -6.05
C THR A 85 14.83 8.26 -5.10
N PHE A 86 14.91 7.84 -3.85
CA PHE A 86 13.99 8.26 -2.80
C PHE A 86 14.39 9.60 -2.21
N GLY A 87 13.41 10.32 -1.66
CA GLY A 87 13.67 11.45 -0.79
C GLY A 87 13.69 12.80 -1.47
N HIS A 88 13.43 12.81 -2.78
CA HIS A 88 13.35 13.98 -3.64
C HIS A 88 11.98 14.05 -4.32
N THR A 89 11.56 15.25 -4.73
CA THR A 89 10.31 15.41 -5.48
C THR A 89 10.43 14.80 -6.87
N ASP A 90 9.89 13.61 -7.05
CA ASP A 90 9.76 12.95 -8.34
C ASP A 90 8.41 12.22 -8.41
N PHE A 91 7.53 12.69 -9.30
CA PHE A 91 6.22 12.10 -9.50
C PHE A 91 6.33 10.68 -10.06
N ALA A 92 7.27 10.43 -10.97
CA ALA A 92 7.36 9.15 -11.64
C ALA A 92 7.80 8.04 -10.68
N THR A 93 8.65 8.35 -9.70
CA THR A 93 9.00 7.38 -8.66
C THR A 93 7.79 7.00 -7.81
N GLU A 94 6.84 7.91 -7.56
CA GLU A 94 5.62 7.63 -6.78
C GLU A 94 4.41 7.19 -7.61
N SER A 95 4.58 6.99 -8.92
CA SER A 95 3.53 6.53 -9.83
C SER A 95 3.50 5.00 -9.94
N SER A 96 2.32 4.42 -10.14
CA SER A 96 2.22 3.00 -10.51
C SER A 96 2.96 2.77 -11.83
N GLY A 97 3.52 1.57 -12.02
CA GLY A 97 4.38 1.31 -13.17
C GLY A 97 5.69 2.13 -13.20
N ARG A 98 5.90 3.03 -12.24
CA ARG A 98 6.91 4.10 -12.23
C ARG A 98 6.78 5.07 -13.40
N SER A 99 5.56 5.28 -13.91
CA SER A 99 5.26 6.23 -14.97
C SER A 99 3.89 6.85 -14.79
N SER A 100 3.68 8.06 -15.33
CA SER A 100 2.38 8.73 -15.30
C SER A 100 2.33 9.84 -16.36
N VAL A 101 1.13 10.39 -16.60
CA VAL A 101 0.94 11.46 -17.59
C VAL A 101 0.72 12.80 -16.88
N ARG A 102 1.54 13.80 -17.22
CA ARG A 102 1.36 15.18 -16.79
C ARG A 102 0.58 16.00 -17.83
N LEU A 103 -0.55 16.56 -17.41
CA LEU A 103 -1.41 17.47 -18.16
C LEU A 103 -1.18 18.90 -17.68
N GLU A 104 -0.70 19.79 -18.55
CA GLU A 104 -0.33 21.16 -18.15
C GLU A 104 -1.01 22.22 -19.02
N LYS A 105 -1.22 21.93 -20.30
CA LYS A 105 -1.84 22.86 -21.26
C LYS A 105 -3.33 22.56 -21.38
N SER A 106 -4.13 23.60 -21.61
CA SER A 106 -5.52 23.42 -22.01
C SER A 106 -5.59 22.54 -23.26
N GLY A 107 -6.42 21.51 -23.21
CA GLY A 107 -6.55 20.49 -24.25
C GLY A 107 -5.69 19.24 -24.04
N ASP A 108 -4.73 19.25 -23.09
CA ASP A 108 -4.01 18.03 -22.71
C ASP A 108 -4.98 17.00 -22.10
N TYR A 109 -4.76 15.72 -22.39
CA TYR A 109 -5.60 14.62 -21.96
C TYR A 109 -4.83 13.32 -21.74
N ALA A 110 -5.42 12.40 -20.98
CA ALA A 110 -5.07 10.98 -20.95
C ALA A 110 -6.35 10.15 -21.03
N GLY A 111 -6.36 9.09 -21.84
CA GLY A 111 -7.57 8.31 -22.11
C GLY A 111 -7.29 6.84 -22.32
N PHE A 112 -8.27 6.02 -21.96
CA PHE A 112 -8.20 4.56 -21.97
C PHE A 112 -9.53 3.99 -22.44
N THR A 113 -9.53 2.71 -22.82
CA THR A 113 -10.76 2.00 -23.24
C THR A 113 -11.11 0.96 -22.19
N SER A 114 -12.31 1.05 -21.62
CA SER A 114 -12.74 0.09 -20.59
C SER A 114 -12.88 -1.32 -21.17
N THR A 115 -12.42 -2.32 -20.43
CA THR A 115 -12.63 -3.75 -20.71
C THR A 115 -13.81 -4.33 -19.93
N VAL A 116 -14.30 -3.58 -18.92
CA VAL A 116 -15.43 -3.92 -18.06
C VAL A 116 -16.54 -2.86 -18.13
N PRO A 117 -17.80 -3.21 -17.84
CA PRO A 117 -18.82 -2.21 -17.55
C PRO A 117 -18.48 -1.47 -16.25
N THR A 118 -18.94 -0.22 -16.12
CA THR A 118 -18.66 0.57 -14.93
C THR A 118 -19.73 1.63 -14.67
N ASN A 119 -19.92 2.00 -13.40
CA ASN A 119 -20.69 3.16 -12.96
C ASN A 119 -19.97 3.94 -11.85
N SER A 120 -18.67 3.73 -11.68
CA SER A 120 -17.83 4.44 -10.72
C SER A 120 -16.46 4.68 -11.33
N LEU A 121 -15.71 5.56 -10.70
CA LEU A 121 -14.34 5.81 -11.06
C LEU A 121 -13.56 6.20 -9.80
N VAL A 122 -12.37 5.63 -9.64
CA VAL A 122 -11.34 6.19 -8.76
C VAL A 122 -10.16 6.61 -9.63
N LEU A 123 -9.71 7.84 -9.48
CA LEU A 123 -8.55 8.40 -10.13
C LEU A 123 -7.47 8.60 -9.08
N ARG A 124 -6.27 8.03 -9.31
CA ARG A 124 -5.09 8.42 -8.56
C ARG A 124 -4.43 9.60 -9.27
N ASP A 125 -4.33 10.73 -8.60
CA ASP A 125 -3.85 11.97 -9.19
C ASP A 125 -3.00 12.81 -8.23
N SER A 126 -2.34 13.81 -8.81
CA SER A 126 -1.68 14.86 -8.08
C SER A 126 -1.94 16.21 -8.76
N ILE A 127 -2.47 17.14 -7.97
CA ILE A 127 -2.51 18.56 -8.27
C ILE A 127 -1.54 19.31 -7.33
N PRO A 128 -1.04 20.51 -7.69
CA PRO A 128 -0.15 21.26 -6.81
C PRO A 128 -0.78 21.51 -5.45
N ASP A 129 0.02 21.57 -4.40
CA ASP A 129 -0.40 22.11 -3.11
C ASP A 129 -0.63 23.64 -3.17
N ALA A 130 -1.36 24.17 -2.19
CA ALA A 130 -1.50 25.60 -2.01
C ALA A 130 -0.16 26.24 -1.59
N PRO A 131 0.12 27.52 -1.97
CA PRO A 131 1.39 28.17 -1.66
C PRO A 131 1.78 28.23 -0.17
N GLY A 132 0.80 28.13 0.74
CA GLY A 132 1.01 28.13 2.18
C GLY A 132 0.84 26.75 2.84
N GLY A 133 0.68 25.68 2.05
CA GLY A 133 0.19 24.39 2.51
C GLY A 133 -1.30 24.45 2.73
N GLY A 134 -1.90 23.34 3.18
CA GLY A 134 -3.35 23.26 3.37
C GLY A 134 -4.08 22.47 2.30
N GLY A 135 -3.42 22.20 1.18
CA GLY A 135 -4.05 21.69 -0.03
C GLY A 135 -4.87 22.74 -0.78
N GLN A 136 -5.27 22.38 -1.99
CA GLN A 136 -6.23 23.11 -2.79
C GLN A 136 -7.20 22.13 -3.46
N GLU A 137 -8.33 22.66 -3.91
CA GLU A 137 -9.32 21.93 -4.70
C GLU A 137 -9.21 22.36 -6.16
N ALA A 138 -9.38 21.41 -7.07
CA ALA A 138 -9.46 21.66 -8.50
C ALA A 138 -10.46 20.70 -9.16
N THR A 139 -10.66 20.88 -10.46
CA THR A 139 -11.47 19.94 -11.25
C THR A 139 -10.71 19.44 -12.46
N LEU A 140 -11.09 18.26 -12.95
CA LEU A 140 -10.62 17.70 -14.22
C LEU A 140 -11.79 17.10 -15.01
N SER A 141 -11.90 17.48 -16.28
CA SER A 141 -13.05 17.07 -17.10
C SER A 141 -12.95 15.60 -17.53
N LEU A 142 -14.02 14.84 -17.29
CA LEU A 142 -14.19 13.44 -17.72
C LEU A 142 -15.09 13.37 -18.96
N TYR A 143 -14.64 12.62 -19.94
CA TYR A 143 -15.37 12.29 -21.17
C TYR A 143 -15.55 10.79 -21.32
N ALA A 144 -16.65 10.39 -21.97
CA ALA A 144 -16.93 9.02 -22.39
C ALA A 144 -17.39 9.04 -23.85
N ASP A 145 -16.70 8.29 -24.72
CA ASP A 145 -16.92 8.26 -26.17
C ASP A 145 -16.94 9.66 -26.82
N GLY A 146 -16.06 10.55 -26.32
CA GLY A 146 -15.93 11.94 -26.77
C GLY A 146 -17.07 12.86 -26.32
N GLN A 147 -18.01 12.38 -25.49
CA GLN A 147 -19.04 13.21 -24.87
C GLN A 147 -18.63 13.59 -23.45
N PHE A 148 -18.81 14.86 -23.10
CA PHE A 148 -18.57 15.34 -21.73
C PHE A 148 -19.51 14.61 -20.76
N VAL A 149 -18.93 14.08 -19.68
CA VAL A 149 -19.67 13.38 -18.62
C VAL A 149 -19.88 14.33 -17.45
N ARG A 150 -18.78 14.76 -16.84
CA ARG A 150 -18.76 15.67 -15.68
C ARG A 150 -17.34 16.21 -15.48
N LYS A 151 -17.22 17.16 -14.54
CA LYS A 151 -15.95 17.47 -13.90
C LYS A 151 -15.78 16.57 -12.67
N LEU A 152 -14.59 15.99 -12.51
CA LEU A 152 -14.17 15.29 -11.29
C LEU A 152 -13.62 16.33 -10.32
N ASP A 153 -13.99 16.23 -9.06
CA ASP A 153 -13.44 17.06 -7.98
C ASP A 153 -12.14 16.38 -7.49
N LEU A 154 -11.04 17.13 -7.48
CA LEU A 154 -9.71 16.68 -7.06
C LEU A 154 -9.20 17.55 -5.92
N SER A 155 -8.46 16.96 -4.99
CA SER A 155 -7.89 17.66 -3.84
C SER A 155 -6.43 17.31 -3.65
N SER A 156 -5.64 18.28 -3.16
CA SER A 156 -4.29 18.02 -2.62
C SER A 156 -4.23 18.13 -1.10
N ARG A 157 -5.37 18.05 -0.40
CA ARG A 157 -5.46 18.28 1.05
C ARG A 157 -4.70 17.24 1.88
N HIS A 158 -4.68 16.00 1.41
CA HIS A 158 -4.06 14.88 2.10
C HIS A 158 -2.72 14.47 1.48
N SER A 159 -2.37 14.97 0.30
CA SER A 159 -1.04 14.80 -0.31
C SER A 159 -0.05 15.87 0.13
N TRP A 160 1.18 15.77 -0.36
CA TRP A 160 2.30 16.70 -0.13
C TRP A 160 2.84 16.75 1.29
N LEU A 161 3.86 15.93 1.54
CA LEU A 161 4.71 16.01 2.72
C LEU A 161 6.09 16.53 2.35
N TYR A 162 6.53 17.60 2.99
CA TYR A 162 7.76 18.33 2.69
C TYR A 162 8.88 18.01 3.68
N GLY A 163 10.07 17.81 3.14
CA GLY A 163 11.28 17.54 3.92
C GLY A 163 12.15 16.46 3.28
N ASN A 164 13.42 16.46 3.66
CA ASN A 164 14.43 15.49 3.22
C ASN A 164 14.89 14.54 4.34
N THR A 165 14.19 14.55 5.48
CA THR A 165 14.51 13.69 6.62
C THR A 165 13.96 12.28 6.43
N ASP A 166 14.62 11.32 7.06
CA ASP A 166 14.18 9.93 7.15
C ASP A 166 13.49 9.62 8.50
N ASP A 167 13.41 10.62 9.38
CA ASP A 167 12.63 10.52 10.61
C ASP A 167 11.15 10.22 10.28
N PRO A 168 10.47 9.29 10.98
CA PRO A 168 9.06 8.97 10.78
C PRO A 168 8.15 10.19 10.83
N GLU A 169 8.44 11.14 11.73
CA GLU A 169 7.56 12.26 12.07
C GLU A 169 8.18 13.61 11.67
N GLY A 170 9.30 13.58 10.95
CA GLY A 170 10.07 14.77 10.61
C GLY A 170 9.65 15.46 9.31
N LEU A 171 8.76 14.86 8.51
CA LEU A 171 8.16 15.54 7.35
C LEU A 171 7.09 16.52 7.82
N THR A 172 6.84 17.57 7.05
CA THR A 172 5.87 18.62 7.40
C THR A 172 4.85 18.81 6.29
N ASN A 173 3.68 19.34 6.61
CA ASN A 173 2.69 19.79 5.61
C ASN A 173 2.84 21.29 5.27
N THR A 174 4.00 21.87 5.57
CA THR A 174 4.34 23.27 5.24
C THR A 174 5.26 23.29 4.02
N PRO A 175 4.88 23.97 2.92
CA PRO A 175 5.67 23.95 1.70
C PRO A 175 7.12 24.43 1.86
N GLY A 176 8.06 23.62 1.37
CA GLY A 176 9.46 23.96 1.28
C GLY A 176 10.35 22.76 0.95
N GLY A 177 11.44 22.98 0.21
CA GLY A 177 12.38 21.91 -0.13
C GLY A 177 11.77 20.83 -1.04
N ASP A 178 12.26 19.60 -0.90
CA ASP A 178 11.72 18.41 -1.56
C ASP A 178 10.44 17.94 -0.88
N ALA A 179 9.57 17.28 -1.64
CA ALA A 179 8.28 16.75 -1.22
C ALA A 179 8.13 15.28 -1.61
N ARG A 180 7.28 14.58 -0.86
CA ARG A 180 6.94 13.16 -0.98
C ARG A 180 5.45 12.97 -0.74
N ARG A 181 4.92 11.76 -0.98
CA ARG A 181 3.48 11.45 -0.86
C ARG A 181 2.67 12.42 -1.72
N LEU A 182 3.05 12.51 -2.99
CA LEU A 182 2.64 13.50 -3.97
C LEU A 182 1.23 13.24 -4.51
N PHE A 183 0.77 11.99 -4.45
CA PHE A 183 -0.51 11.56 -4.99
C PHE A 183 -1.56 11.35 -3.90
N ASP A 184 -2.82 11.39 -4.31
CA ASP A 184 -4.02 11.03 -3.54
C ASP A 184 -5.03 10.33 -4.49
N GLU A 185 -6.11 9.76 -3.94
CA GLU A 185 -7.20 9.19 -4.72
C GLU A 185 -8.48 10.06 -4.68
N SER A 186 -9.06 10.32 -5.86
CA SER A 186 -10.35 10.98 -6.03
C SER A 186 -11.38 9.98 -6.56
N HIS A 187 -12.52 9.81 -5.87
CA HIS A 187 -13.52 8.79 -6.24
C HIS A 187 -14.92 9.35 -6.47
N THR A 188 -15.68 8.77 -7.41
CA THR A 188 -17.06 9.19 -7.69
C THR A 188 -17.93 8.08 -8.26
N LEU A 189 -19.23 8.10 -7.93
CA LEU A 189 -20.27 7.38 -8.66
C LEU A 189 -20.73 8.21 -9.88
N LEU A 190 -20.93 7.53 -11.01
CA LEU A 190 -21.42 8.11 -12.24
C LEU A 190 -22.95 8.00 -12.31
N ASP A 191 -23.61 8.99 -12.92
CA ASP A 191 -25.08 9.06 -13.03
C ASP A 191 -25.72 7.87 -13.79
N LYS A 192 -24.90 7.12 -14.54
CA LYS A 192 -25.32 5.95 -15.31
C LYS A 192 -24.15 4.97 -15.46
N SER A 193 -24.49 3.73 -15.81
CA SER A 193 -23.48 2.74 -16.21
C SER A 193 -23.04 2.94 -17.67
N TYR A 194 -21.76 2.71 -17.90
CA TYR A 194 -21.10 2.66 -19.20
C TYR A 194 -20.72 1.22 -19.52
N PRO A 195 -20.95 0.73 -20.75
CA PRO A 195 -20.59 -0.63 -21.13
C PRO A 195 -19.07 -0.81 -21.29
N ALA A 196 -18.61 -2.05 -21.28
CA ALA A 196 -17.27 -2.38 -21.75
C ALA A 196 -17.05 -1.87 -23.19
N GLY A 197 -15.85 -1.39 -23.49
CA GLY A 197 -15.47 -0.75 -24.74
C GLY A 197 -15.69 0.76 -24.78
N THR A 198 -16.19 1.36 -23.70
CA THR A 198 -16.32 2.82 -23.57
C THR A 198 -14.93 3.46 -23.55
N LYS A 199 -14.75 4.52 -24.33
CA LYS A 199 -13.50 5.29 -24.33
C LYS A 199 -13.58 6.44 -23.34
N PHE A 200 -12.91 6.29 -22.21
CA PHE A 200 -12.81 7.34 -21.21
C PHE A 200 -11.62 8.26 -21.53
N GLN A 201 -11.78 9.55 -21.21
CA GLN A 201 -10.71 10.54 -21.34
C GLN A 201 -10.82 11.56 -20.22
N LEU A 202 -9.72 11.74 -19.49
CA LEU A 202 -9.49 12.81 -18.52
C LEU A 202 -8.78 13.95 -19.25
N LYS A 203 -9.33 15.16 -19.18
CA LYS A 203 -8.88 16.29 -20.01
C LYS A 203 -8.89 17.59 -19.23
N LYS A 204 -7.81 18.36 -19.37
CA LYS A 204 -7.71 19.73 -18.84
C LYS A 204 -8.43 20.69 -19.78
N ASP A 205 -9.67 21.05 -19.45
CA ASP A 205 -10.49 22.01 -20.20
C ASP A 205 -10.59 23.37 -19.48
N ASP A 206 -11.39 24.28 -20.05
CA ASP A 206 -11.69 25.56 -19.44
C ASP A 206 -12.32 25.37 -18.04
N GLY A 207 -11.75 26.06 -17.04
CA GLY A 207 -12.13 25.94 -15.63
C GLY A 207 -11.52 24.74 -14.90
N ASP A 208 -10.69 23.93 -15.56
CA ASP A 208 -9.80 22.96 -14.90
C ASP A 208 -8.49 23.70 -14.58
N ASP A 209 -8.52 24.49 -13.50
CA ASP A 209 -7.59 25.60 -13.28
C ASP A 209 -6.30 25.25 -12.50
N ALA A 210 -6.09 23.99 -12.09
CA ALA A 210 -4.83 23.62 -11.43
C ALA A 210 -3.63 23.86 -12.36
N ALA A 211 -2.49 24.28 -11.81
CA ALA A 211 -1.32 24.61 -12.63
C ALA A 211 -0.84 23.44 -13.50
N TYR A 212 -1.01 22.22 -13.00
CA TYR A 212 -0.85 20.96 -13.72
C TYR A 212 -1.69 19.87 -13.04
N TYR A 213 -1.85 18.75 -13.73
CA TYR A 213 -2.37 17.50 -13.20
C TYR A 213 -1.37 16.41 -13.54
N VAL A 214 -0.98 15.60 -12.57
CA VAL A 214 -0.31 14.33 -12.86
C VAL A 214 -1.34 13.24 -12.61
N VAL A 215 -1.65 12.48 -13.66
CA VAL A 215 -2.66 11.42 -13.62
C VAL A 215 -1.95 10.08 -13.80
N ASP A 216 -2.16 9.18 -12.86
CA ASP A 216 -1.45 7.91 -12.73
C ASP A 216 -2.30 6.76 -13.26
N LEU A 217 -3.29 6.34 -12.48
CA LEU A 217 -4.16 5.21 -12.81
C LEU A 217 -5.64 5.53 -12.57
N VAL A 218 -6.50 4.72 -13.17
CA VAL A 218 -7.94 4.72 -12.92
C VAL A 218 -8.43 3.32 -12.56
N ASP A 219 -9.17 3.20 -11.45
CA ASP A 219 -9.95 2.01 -11.12
C ASP A 219 -11.41 2.18 -11.57
N LEU A 220 -11.92 1.24 -12.37
CA LEU A 220 -13.33 1.18 -12.76
C LEU A 220 -14.03 -0.01 -12.11
N GLU A 221 -15.15 0.25 -11.43
CA GLU A 221 -15.99 -0.77 -10.81
C GLU A 221 -17.43 -0.69 -11.34
N GLN A 222 -18.10 -1.83 -11.45
CA GLN A 222 -19.55 -1.88 -11.60
C GLN A 222 -20.18 -2.04 -10.21
N VAL A 223 -20.31 -0.93 -9.51
CA VAL A 223 -20.84 -0.85 -8.14
C VAL A 223 -22.32 -1.27 -8.13
N ALA A 224 -22.64 -2.19 -7.23
CA ALA A 224 -24.01 -2.63 -6.99
C ALA A 224 -24.87 -1.50 -6.37
N PRO A 225 -26.21 -1.52 -6.52
CA PRO A 225 -27.08 -0.66 -5.74
C PRO A 225 -26.84 -0.83 -4.22
N PRO A 226 -27.14 0.18 -3.39
CA PRO A 226 -27.01 0.06 -1.95
C PRO A 226 -27.79 -1.13 -1.40
N ALA A 227 -27.19 -1.88 -0.48
CA ALA A 227 -27.86 -3.00 0.15
C ALA A 227 -29.07 -2.54 0.98
N GLU A 228 -30.10 -3.39 1.07
CA GLU A 228 -31.27 -3.13 1.89
C GLU A 228 -31.00 -3.46 3.37
N LYS A 229 -31.61 -2.71 4.29
CA LYS A 229 -31.51 -2.94 5.73
C LYS A 229 -31.91 -4.38 6.08
N PRO A 230 -31.02 -5.19 6.70
CA PRO A 230 -31.40 -6.50 7.20
C PRO A 230 -32.51 -6.37 8.25
N ALA A 231 -33.50 -7.27 8.21
CA ALA A 231 -34.69 -7.19 9.06
C ALA A 231 -34.39 -7.18 10.58
N ALA A 232 -33.28 -7.80 10.99
CA ALA A 232 -32.85 -7.86 12.39
C ALA A 232 -32.11 -6.59 12.86
N CYS A 233 -31.65 -5.74 11.94
CA CYS A 233 -30.85 -4.57 12.29
C CYS A 233 -31.72 -3.33 12.54
N THR A 234 -31.28 -2.48 13.45
CA THR A 234 -31.87 -1.18 13.76
C THR A 234 -31.03 -0.08 13.13
N SER A 235 -31.67 0.89 12.46
CA SER A 235 -30.96 1.94 11.72
C SER A 235 -30.46 3.04 12.65
N ILE A 236 -29.27 3.59 12.40
CA ILE A 236 -28.75 4.77 13.12
C ILE A 236 -29.69 5.99 13.00
N THR A 237 -30.52 6.06 11.95
CA THR A 237 -31.54 7.11 11.80
C THR A 237 -32.63 7.04 12.88
N GLU A 238 -32.86 5.86 13.46
CA GLU A 238 -33.80 5.69 14.59
C GLU A 238 -33.24 6.30 15.89
N TYR A 239 -31.92 6.53 15.94
CA TYR A 239 -31.20 7.21 17.01
C TYR A 239 -30.94 8.70 16.72
N GLY A 240 -31.45 9.23 15.60
CA GLY A 240 -31.42 10.66 15.27
C GLY A 240 -30.36 11.07 14.25
N ALA A 241 -29.57 10.13 13.70
CA ALA A 241 -28.64 10.43 12.61
C ALA A 241 -29.39 10.87 11.34
N VAL A 242 -28.83 11.80 10.58
CA VAL A 242 -29.40 12.28 9.32
C VAL A 242 -28.32 12.30 8.24
N PRO A 243 -28.46 11.50 7.16
CA PRO A 243 -27.43 11.42 6.14
C PRO A 243 -27.33 12.73 5.36
N ASP A 244 -26.12 13.03 4.87
CA ASP A 244 -25.83 14.10 3.90
C ASP A 244 -26.20 15.53 4.38
N ASP A 245 -26.41 15.74 5.69
CA ASP A 245 -26.82 17.05 6.23
C ASP A 245 -25.64 17.89 6.79
N GLY A 246 -24.44 17.32 6.78
CA GLY A 246 -23.19 17.93 7.22
C GLY A 246 -23.04 18.10 8.74
N LYS A 247 -24.00 17.63 9.54
CA LYS A 247 -23.95 17.66 11.00
C LYS A 247 -23.32 16.39 11.54
N ASP A 248 -22.78 16.51 12.75
CA ASP A 248 -22.16 15.39 13.47
C ASP A 248 -23.23 14.38 13.92
N ASP A 249 -23.09 13.13 13.46
CA ASP A 249 -23.95 11.99 13.77
C ASP A 249 -23.36 11.11 14.89
N THR A 250 -22.19 11.45 15.44
CA THR A 250 -21.45 10.59 16.39
C THR A 250 -22.31 10.14 17.57
N GLU A 251 -23.13 11.03 18.14
CA GLU A 251 -23.99 10.67 19.27
C GLU A 251 -25.01 9.58 18.91
N ALA A 252 -25.61 9.66 17.71
CA ALA A 252 -26.58 8.69 17.23
C ALA A 252 -25.90 7.34 16.89
N LEU A 253 -24.73 7.36 16.25
CA LEU A 253 -23.92 6.17 16.01
C LEU A 253 -23.52 5.49 17.33
N GLN A 254 -22.98 6.24 18.28
CA GLN A 254 -22.58 5.73 19.59
C GLN A 254 -23.78 5.15 20.36
N ALA A 255 -24.95 5.78 20.30
CA ALA A 255 -26.15 5.29 20.96
C ALA A 255 -26.64 3.95 20.36
N ALA A 256 -26.64 3.82 19.04
CA ALA A 256 -26.99 2.57 18.36
C ALA A 256 -26.02 1.43 18.72
N VAL A 257 -24.71 1.71 18.65
CA VAL A 257 -23.65 0.74 19.00
C VAL A 257 -23.73 0.33 20.47
N THR A 258 -24.03 1.27 21.36
CA THR A 258 -24.22 0.97 22.79
C THR A 258 -25.45 0.09 23.03
N ALA A 259 -26.55 0.33 22.30
CA ALA A 259 -27.76 -0.49 22.39
C ALA A 259 -27.50 -1.94 21.94
N ASP A 260 -26.75 -2.12 20.86
CA ASP A 260 -26.34 -3.45 20.37
C ASP A 260 -25.45 -4.17 21.38
N GLN A 261 -24.42 -3.47 21.88
CA GLN A 261 -23.53 -3.98 22.93
C GLN A 261 -24.27 -4.40 24.20
N ASN A 262 -25.38 -3.72 24.54
CA ASN A 262 -26.22 -4.05 25.70
C ASN A 262 -27.23 -5.18 25.43
N GLY A 263 -27.40 -5.59 24.16
CA GLY A 263 -28.39 -6.58 23.75
C GLY A 263 -29.81 -6.03 23.60
N ASP A 264 -29.97 -4.71 23.46
CA ASP A 264 -31.26 -4.04 23.23
C ASP A 264 -31.71 -4.18 21.76
N ILE A 265 -30.75 -4.33 20.84
CA ILE A 265 -30.94 -4.60 19.40
C ILE A 265 -29.97 -5.73 18.98
N ASP A 266 -30.25 -6.39 17.86
CA ASP A 266 -29.44 -7.52 17.37
C ASP A 266 -28.31 -7.12 16.40
N CYS A 267 -28.39 -5.89 15.86
CA CYS A 267 -27.44 -5.35 14.88
C CYS A 267 -27.67 -3.84 14.66
N VAL A 268 -26.58 -3.10 14.44
CA VAL A 268 -26.58 -1.72 13.93
C VAL A 268 -26.55 -1.70 12.41
N TRP A 269 -27.49 -0.98 11.80
CA TRP A 269 -27.50 -0.70 10.37
C TRP A 269 -27.13 0.76 10.07
N ILE A 270 -26.15 0.96 9.18
CA ILE A 270 -25.78 2.25 8.64
C ILE A 270 -26.32 2.31 7.19
N PRO A 271 -27.37 3.12 6.92
CA PRO A 271 -27.90 3.23 5.56
C PRO A 271 -26.92 3.89 4.58
N ALA A 272 -27.31 3.90 3.31
CA ALA A 272 -26.63 4.71 2.31
C ALA A 272 -26.71 6.20 2.68
N GLY A 273 -25.61 6.91 2.49
CA GLY A 273 -25.41 8.32 2.84
C GLY A 273 -24.01 8.58 3.39
N GLN A 274 -23.65 9.86 3.45
CA GLN A 274 -22.49 10.35 4.18
C GLN A 274 -22.90 10.72 5.61
N TRP A 275 -22.17 10.20 6.58
CA TRP A 275 -22.44 10.36 8.02
C TRP A 275 -21.21 10.93 8.69
N ARG A 276 -21.36 12.07 9.35
CA ARG A 276 -20.20 12.75 9.94
C ARG A 276 -19.93 12.16 11.31
N GLN A 277 -18.74 11.61 11.51
CA GLN A 277 -18.30 11.02 12.77
C GLN A 277 -17.08 11.77 13.29
N GLU A 278 -17.27 12.64 14.27
CA GLU A 278 -16.21 13.50 14.82
C GLU A 278 -15.59 12.96 16.12
N GLN A 279 -16.13 11.90 16.72
CA GLN A 279 -15.51 11.20 17.86
C GLN A 279 -15.44 9.67 17.63
N LYS A 280 -14.42 9.04 18.23
CA LYS A 280 -14.22 7.58 18.18
C LYS A 280 -15.42 6.88 18.79
N ILE A 281 -15.95 5.85 18.11
CA ILE A 281 -16.97 4.97 18.70
C ILE A 281 -16.27 3.95 19.59
N LEU A 282 -16.62 3.96 20.88
CA LEU A 282 -15.92 3.19 21.91
C LEU A 282 -16.84 2.84 23.10
N THR A 283 -16.39 1.99 24.01
CA THR A 283 -17.08 1.80 25.30
C THR A 283 -16.56 2.81 26.29
N LYS A 284 -17.44 3.65 26.84
CA LYS A 284 -17.03 4.56 27.92
C LYS A 284 -16.62 3.77 29.16
N ASP A 285 -15.40 3.95 29.63
CA ASP A 285 -14.84 3.30 30.81
C ASP A 285 -15.64 3.73 32.04
N PRO A 286 -16.43 2.83 32.65
CA PRO A 286 -17.25 3.19 33.80
C PRO A 286 -16.39 3.56 35.02
N GLU A 287 -15.16 3.06 35.09
CA GLU A 287 -14.25 3.27 36.20
C GLU A 287 -13.38 4.53 36.04
N HIS A 288 -13.36 5.15 34.85
CA HIS A 288 -12.57 6.34 34.53
C HIS A 288 -11.10 6.18 34.98
N ARG A 289 -10.46 5.06 34.64
CA ARG A 289 -9.17 4.61 35.20
C ARG A 289 -7.95 5.38 34.70
N GLY A 290 -8.08 6.15 33.63
CA GLY A 290 -6.98 6.87 33.00
C GLY A 290 -7.37 8.28 32.60
N GLU A 291 -6.38 9.02 32.07
CA GLU A 291 -6.60 10.32 31.45
C GLU A 291 -7.45 10.20 30.17
N TYR A 292 -7.23 9.13 29.41
CA TYR A 292 -7.93 8.83 28.17
C TYR A 292 -8.75 7.54 28.28
N ASN A 293 -9.82 7.44 27.49
CA ASN A 293 -10.70 6.29 27.39
C ASN A 293 -10.18 5.30 26.34
N GLN A 294 -9.63 4.17 26.78
CA GLN A 294 -9.05 3.14 25.92
C GLN A 294 -9.74 1.77 26.13
N VAL A 295 -11.06 1.81 26.26
CA VAL A 295 -11.94 0.64 26.36
C VAL A 295 -12.77 0.57 25.09
N GLY A 296 -12.59 -0.49 24.32
CA GLY A 296 -13.23 -0.70 23.04
C GLY A 296 -14.64 -1.25 23.15
N ILE A 297 -15.38 -1.21 22.04
CA ILE A 297 -16.66 -1.90 21.89
C ILE A 297 -16.46 -3.41 21.84
N LYS A 298 -17.47 -4.15 22.28
CA LYS A 298 -17.49 -5.59 22.27
C LYS A 298 -18.87 -6.18 22.05
N ASN A 299 -18.93 -7.38 21.47
CA ASN A 299 -20.17 -8.07 21.13
C ASN A 299 -21.08 -7.23 20.22
N VAL A 300 -20.48 -6.46 19.31
CA VAL A 300 -21.22 -5.54 18.44
C VAL A 300 -21.28 -6.06 17.02
N LYS A 301 -22.42 -5.89 16.34
CA LYS A 301 -22.56 -6.09 14.90
C LYS A 301 -22.97 -4.81 14.18
N ILE A 302 -22.13 -4.32 13.27
CA ILE A 302 -22.36 -3.12 12.44
C ILE A 302 -22.32 -3.53 10.97
N VAL A 303 -23.37 -3.17 10.23
CA VAL A 303 -23.48 -3.46 8.79
C VAL A 303 -23.87 -2.19 8.04
N GLY A 304 -23.14 -1.85 6.99
CA GLY A 304 -23.46 -0.78 6.07
C GLY A 304 -24.12 -1.26 4.78
N ALA A 305 -24.45 -0.31 3.90
CA ALA A 305 -25.07 -0.56 2.60
C ALA A 305 -24.07 -0.83 1.46
N GLY A 306 -22.78 -0.96 1.78
CA GLY A 306 -21.65 -1.11 0.86
C GLY A 306 -20.63 0.03 1.01
N MET A 307 -19.35 -0.24 0.71
CA MET A 307 -18.24 0.73 0.84
C MET A 307 -18.51 2.05 0.09
N TRP A 308 -19.12 1.97 -1.10
CA TRP A 308 -19.50 3.15 -1.91
C TRP A 308 -20.73 3.91 -1.39
N HIS A 309 -21.49 3.33 -0.46
CA HIS A 309 -22.82 3.84 -0.08
C HIS A 309 -22.88 4.31 1.37
N SER A 310 -22.27 3.60 2.31
CA SER A 310 -22.28 3.96 3.73
C SER A 310 -20.92 4.54 4.13
N GLN A 311 -20.80 5.85 4.11
CA GLN A 311 -19.53 6.55 4.28
C GLN A 311 -19.51 7.32 5.59
N LEU A 312 -18.67 6.88 6.52
CA LEU A 312 -18.34 7.65 7.72
C LEU A 312 -17.20 8.60 7.39
N TYR A 313 -17.30 9.87 7.77
CA TYR A 313 -16.23 10.83 7.53
C TYR A 313 -16.06 11.83 8.68
N THR A 314 -14.88 12.42 8.81
CA THR A 314 -14.60 13.50 9.76
C THR A 314 -14.07 14.72 9.02
N LEU A 315 -14.42 15.93 9.50
CA LEU A 315 -13.79 17.17 9.05
C LEU A 315 -12.79 17.71 10.06
N THR A 316 -12.79 17.17 11.27
CA THR A 316 -11.91 17.61 12.36
C THR A 316 -10.64 16.78 12.34
N GLU A 317 -9.50 17.43 12.15
CA GLU A 317 -8.20 16.77 12.22
C GLU A 317 -7.99 16.21 13.64
N PRO A 318 -7.37 15.04 13.83
CA PRO A 318 -7.44 14.34 15.12
C PRO A 318 -6.79 15.09 16.28
N GLN A 319 -5.76 15.90 16.00
CA GLN A 319 -5.14 16.79 16.98
C GLN A 319 -6.08 17.90 17.49
N ASP A 320 -7.12 18.26 16.74
CA ASP A 320 -8.07 19.33 17.05
C ASP A 320 -9.40 18.83 17.63
N ALA A 321 -9.63 17.52 17.62
CA ALA A 321 -10.93 16.93 17.91
C ALA A 321 -11.40 17.05 19.37
N GLY A 322 -10.50 17.38 20.31
CA GLY A 322 -10.84 17.62 21.71
C GLY A 322 -11.75 16.54 22.32
N GLY A 323 -11.27 15.30 22.40
CA GLY A 323 -12.05 14.12 22.79
C GLY A 323 -11.60 13.45 24.09
N ILE A 324 -12.28 12.36 24.44
CA ILE A 324 -11.89 11.51 25.59
C ILE A 324 -10.92 10.38 25.20
N ASN A 325 -10.72 10.13 23.92
CA ASN A 325 -9.84 9.07 23.43
C ASN A 325 -8.36 9.49 23.50
N HIS A 326 -7.45 8.52 23.43
CA HIS A 326 -6.02 8.80 23.35
C HIS A 326 -5.70 9.57 22.05
N PRO A 327 -4.90 10.66 22.08
CA PRO A 327 -4.60 11.47 20.90
C PRO A 327 -4.08 10.66 19.70
N HIS A 328 -3.15 9.72 19.94
CA HIS A 328 -2.63 8.82 18.90
C HIS A 328 -3.70 7.98 18.18
N GLU A 329 -4.76 7.59 18.88
CA GLU A 329 -5.85 6.78 18.31
C GLU A 329 -6.86 7.63 17.54
N GLY A 330 -6.89 8.93 17.81
CA GLY A 330 -7.72 9.91 17.12
C GLY A 330 -9.21 9.81 17.42
N ASN A 331 -10.00 10.43 16.54
CA ASN A 331 -11.38 10.81 16.79
C ASN A 331 -12.39 10.21 15.81
N PHE A 332 -12.02 9.26 14.95
CA PHE A 332 -12.94 8.66 13.98
C PHE A 332 -12.77 7.13 13.94
N GLY A 333 -13.72 6.44 13.32
CA GLY A 333 -13.78 4.98 13.31
C GLY A 333 -14.07 4.37 14.69
N PHE A 334 -13.48 3.20 14.98
CA PHE A 334 -13.93 2.33 16.09
C PHE A 334 -12.76 1.83 16.96
N ASP A 335 -12.93 1.90 18.28
CA ASP A 335 -12.07 1.19 19.24
C ASP A 335 -12.74 -0.14 19.61
N ILE A 336 -12.06 -1.27 19.47
CA ILE A 336 -12.63 -2.63 19.49
C ILE A 336 -11.87 -3.51 20.49
N ASP A 337 -12.59 -4.12 21.43
CA ASP A 337 -12.00 -5.01 22.44
C ASP A 337 -12.27 -6.51 22.19
N ASP A 338 -13.46 -6.91 21.72
CA ASP A 338 -13.80 -8.35 21.60
C ASP A 338 -15.08 -8.63 20.78
N ASN A 339 -15.14 -9.77 20.09
CA ASN A 339 -16.35 -10.30 19.44
C ASN A 339 -17.17 -9.26 18.63
N THR A 340 -16.49 -8.45 17.83
CA THR A 340 -17.14 -7.40 17.03
C THR A 340 -17.14 -7.75 15.54
N GLN A 341 -18.24 -7.44 14.86
CA GLN A 341 -18.40 -7.64 13.42
C GLN A 341 -18.70 -6.30 12.75
N ILE A 342 -17.86 -5.87 11.81
CA ILE A 342 -18.07 -4.64 11.03
C ILE A 342 -17.98 -4.98 9.55
N SER A 343 -18.98 -4.56 8.78
CA SER A 343 -19.00 -4.85 7.34
C SER A 343 -19.66 -3.80 6.47
N ASP A 344 -19.22 -3.74 5.21
CA ASP A 344 -19.88 -3.06 4.09
C ASP A 344 -20.01 -1.54 4.28
N LEU A 345 -18.93 -0.86 4.70
CA LEU A 345 -18.90 0.59 4.92
C LEU A 345 -17.52 1.20 4.60
N ALA A 346 -17.47 2.53 4.51
CA ALA A 346 -16.22 3.29 4.40
C ALA A 346 -15.99 4.19 5.63
N ILE A 347 -14.72 4.44 5.93
CA ILE A 347 -14.23 5.33 6.99
C ILE A 347 -13.20 6.27 6.37
N PHE A 348 -13.56 7.53 6.19
CA PHE A 348 -12.69 8.57 5.66
C PHE A 348 -12.18 9.47 6.79
N GLY A 349 -10.90 9.36 7.06
CA GLY A 349 -10.20 10.16 8.06
C GLY A 349 -9.98 11.60 7.59
N SER A 350 -9.39 12.39 8.48
CA SER A 350 -9.03 13.80 8.26
C SER A 350 -7.53 14.03 8.42
N GLY A 351 -6.73 12.96 8.47
CA GLY A 351 -5.30 13.01 8.73
C GLY A 351 -4.54 13.77 7.64
N ARG A 352 -3.46 14.46 8.04
CA ARG A 352 -2.63 15.29 7.15
C ARG A 352 -1.12 15.09 7.33
N ILE A 353 -0.71 14.30 8.31
CA ILE A 353 0.68 14.12 8.69
C ILE A 353 0.85 12.85 9.53
N ARG A 354 2.05 12.25 9.47
CA ARG A 354 2.49 11.12 10.28
C ARG A 354 3.21 11.61 11.54
N GLY A 355 2.50 12.15 12.52
CA GLY A 355 3.16 12.78 13.67
C GLY A 355 3.81 14.12 13.30
N GLY A 356 3.61 15.14 14.11
CA GLY A 356 4.10 16.50 13.85
C GLY A 356 4.29 17.29 15.13
N ASP A 357 4.73 18.53 15.00
CA ASP A 357 4.97 19.43 16.15
C ASP A 357 3.82 19.37 17.17
N GLY A 358 4.14 18.97 18.41
CA GLY A 358 3.16 18.88 19.49
C GLY A 358 2.28 17.62 19.48
N ASN A 359 2.72 16.53 18.85
CA ASN A 359 2.01 15.24 18.71
C ASN A 359 0.79 15.32 17.77
N ALA A 360 0.88 16.13 16.71
CA ALA A 360 -0.17 16.18 15.69
C ALA A 360 -0.19 14.89 14.87
N GLU A 361 -1.25 14.09 14.95
CA GLU A 361 -1.33 12.78 14.29
C GLU A 361 -2.61 12.60 13.48
N GLY A 362 -2.52 11.80 12.42
CA GLY A 362 -3.66 11.51 11.54
C GLY A 362 -4.69 10.51 12.07
N GLY A 363 -4.60 10.07 13.34
CA GLY A 363 -5.56 9.15 13.98
C GLY A 363 -5.57 7.73 13.41
N VAL A 364 -6.27 6.79 14.05
CA VAL A 364 -6.35 5.39 13.60
C VAL A 364 -7.77 5.07 13.15
N GLY A 365 -7.97 4.35 12.04
CA GLY A 365 -9.31 3.96 11.59
C GLY A 365 -9.96 2.97 12.56
N LEU A 366 -9.29 1.84 12.80
CA LEU A 366 -9.72 0.81 13.74
C LEU A 366 -8.60 0.49 14.72
N ASN A 367 -8.87 0.52 16.02
CA ASN A 367 -7.84 0.22 17.02
C ASN A 367 -8.42 -0.56 18.18
N GLY A 368 -7.55 -1.09 19.04
CA GLY A 368 -7.96 -1.77 20.26
C GLY A 368 -7.38 -3.16 20.40
N ARG A 369 -7.98 -4.00 21.24
CA ARG A 369 -7.47 -5.35 21.56
C ARG A 369 -7.94 -6.41 20.58
N PHE A 370 -9.11 -6.18 19.95
CA PHE A 370 -9.81 -7.08 19.02
C PHE A 370 -10.25 -8.44 19.57
N GLY A 371 -9.57 -8.99 20.57
CA GLY A 371 -10.00 -10.18 21.29
C GLY A 371 -10.28 -11.37 20.37
N LYS A 372 -11.36 -12.08 20.65
CA LYS A 372 -11.74 -13.32 19.97
C LYS A 372 -12.97 -13.11 19.12
N ASN A 373 -13.07 -13.88 18.04
CA ASN A 373 -14.23 -13.90 17.14
C ASN A 373 -14.55 -12.57 16.45
N THR A 374 -13.64 -11.59 16.50
CA THR A 374 -13.81 -10.35 15.75
C THR A 374 -13.56 -10.60 14.26
N LYS A 375 -14.45 -10.06 13.42
CA LYS A 375 -14.38 -10.19 11.96
C LYS A 375 -14.74 -8.89 11.30
N ILE A 376 -13.92 -8.41 10.38
CA ILE A 376 -14.13 -7.15 9.69
C ILE A 376 -13.99 -7.40 8.20
N SER A 377 -15.00 -7.01 7.42
CA SER A 377 -15.02 -7.34 6.00
C SER A 377 -15.60 -6.25 5.13
N ASN A 378 -15.07 -6.05 3.93
CA ASN A 378 -15.58 -5.05 2.98
C ASN A 378 -15.60 -3.65 3.60
N VAL A 379 -14.46 -3.24 4.17
CA VAL A 379 -14.31 -1.91 4.77
C VAL A 379 -13.24 -1.12 4.00
N TRP A 380 -13.62 0.08 3.58
CA TRP A 380 -12.73 1.02 2.91
C TRP A 380 -12.25 2.08 3.91
N ILE A 381 -10.95 2.22 4.13
CA ILE A 381 -10.36 3.22 5.03
C ILE A 381 -9.42 4.13 4.24
N GLU A 382 -9.57 5.45 4.39
CA GLU A 382 -8.67 6.46 3.80
C GLU A 382 -8.24 7.51 4.82
N HIS A 383 -7.11 8.16 4.54
CA HIS A 383 -6.63 9.36 5.23
C HIS A 383 -6.52 9.24 6.76
N ALA A 384 -6.29 8.03 7.25
CA ALA A 384 -5.91 7.76 8.62
C ALA A 384 -4.38 7.79 8.77
N ASN A 385 -3.86 8.02 9.98
CA ASN A 385 -2.47 7.71 10.28
C ASN A 385 -2.24 6.22 10.06
N VAL A 386 -2.93 5.37 10.82
CA VAL A 386 -2.92 3.92 10.64
C VAL A 386 -4.32 3.47 10.24
N GLY A 387 -4.43 2.57 9.26
CA GLY A 387 -5.73 1.98 8.91
C GLY A 387 -6.29 1.16 10.08
N VAL A 388 -5.53 0.18 10.54
CA VAL A 388 -5.87 -0.69 11.67
C VAL A 388 -4.67 -0.98 12.57
N TRP A 389 -4.81 -0.72 13.88
CA TRP A 389 -3.82 -1.08 14.90
C TRP A 389 -4.37 -2.15 15.85
N VAL A 390 -3.93 -3.40 15.67
CA VAL A 390 -4.44 -4.58 16.40
C VAL A 390 -3.54 -4.88 17.58
N GLY A 391 -3.93 -4.38 18.75
CA GLY A 391 -3.29 -4.68 20.01
C GLY A 391 -3.24 -3.46 20.93
N ARG A 392 -3.09 -3.75 22.22
CA ARG A 392 -2.78 -2.77 23.26
C ARG A 392 -1.78 -3.40 24.20
N ASP A 393 -0.79 -2.63 24.61
CA ASP A 393 0.19 -3.08 25.57
C ASP A 393 -0.47 -3.55 26.87
N TYR A 394 0.11 -4.59 27.48
CA TYR A 394 -0.39 -5.13 28.75
C TYR A 394 -0.47 -4.08 29.86
N SER A 395 0.44 -3.09 29.86
CA SER A 395 0.47 -1.99 30.82
C SER A 395 -0.68 -0.99 30.68
N ASN A 396 -1.47 -1.02 29.61
CA ASN A 396 -2.59 -0.11 29.42
C ASN A 396 -3.69 -0.33 30.48
N ILE A 397 -4.38 -1.48 30.41
CA ILE A 397 -5.36 -1.92 31.40
C ILE A 397 -5.22 -3.44 31.54
N PRO A 398 -4.41 -3.92 32.50
CA PRO A 398 -4.08 -5.35 32.64
C PRO A 398 -5.28 -6.28 32.74
N GLU A 399 -6.38 -5.84 33.36
CA GLU A 399 -7.61 -6.62 33.54
C GLU A 399 -8.34 -6.89 32.23
N LEU A 400 -8.08 -6.06 31.22
CA LEU A 400 -8.67 -6.19 29.88
C LEU A 400 -7.72 -6.88 28.90
N TRP A 401 -6.57 -7.40 29.33
CA TRP A 401 -5.66 -8.14 28.45
C TRP A 401 -6.37 -9.28 27.72
N ASN A 402 -6.56 -9.11 26.41
CA ASN A 402 -7.25 -10.04 25.53
C ASN A 402 -6.76 -9.80 24.09
N PRO A 403 -5.53 -10.22 23.76
CA PRO A 403 -4.98 -10.00 22.42
C PRO A 403 -5.84 -10.70 21.36
N ALA A 404 -5.71 -10.23 20.11
CA ALA A 404 -6.41 -10.82 18.99
C ALA A 404 -6.08 -12.32 18.84
N ASP A 405 -7.11 -13.15 18.74
CA ASP A 405 -7.00 -14.60 18.55
C ASP A 405 -8.13 -15.07 17.62
N GLY A 406 -7.76 -15.45 16.40
CA GLY A 406 -8.73 -15.80 15.35
C GLY A 406 -9.38 -14.59 14.66
N LEU A 407 -8.71 -13.42 14.67
CA LEU A 407 -9.19 -12.21 13.99
C LEU A 407 -9.11 -12.38 12.48
N ALA A 408 -10.15 -11.97 11.77
CA ALA A 408 -10.19 -12.03 10.31
C ALA A 408 -10.55 -10.68 9.70
N PHE A 409 -9.67 -10.19 8.82
CA PHE A 409 -9.93 -9.12 7.88
C PHE A 409 -10.05 -9.69 6.46
N THR A 410 -11.11 -9.35 5.74
CA THR A 410 -11.33 -9.82 4.37
C THR A 410 -11.92 -8.72 3.48
N GLY A 411 -11.44 -8.54 2.25
CA GLY A 411 -12.02 -7.53 1.36
C GLY A 411 -11.78 -6.09 1.82
N MET A 412 -10.69 -5.83 2.55
CA MET A 412 -10.35 -4.49 2.99
C MET A 412 -9.85 -3.65 1.82
N ARG A 413 -10.15 -2.36 1.81
CA ARG A 413 -9.54 -1.37 0.92
C ARG A 413 -8.91 -0.29 1.77
N VAL A 414 -7.59 -0.28 1.92
CA VAL A 414 -6.88 0.72 2.74
C VAL A 414 -6.03 1.61 1.84
N ARG A 415 -6.34 2.90 1.81
CA ARG A 415 -5.69 3.87 0.91
C ARG A 415 -5.11 5.03 1.69
N ASP A 416 -4.02 5.59 1.17
CA ASP A 416 -3.55 6.93 1.50
C ASP A 416 -3.30 7.17 3.01
N THR A 417 -2.84 6.14 3.72
CA THR A 417 -2.50 6.23 5.14
C THR A 417 -1.15 6.93 5.35
N TYR A 418 -0.96 7.54 6.53
CA TYR A 418 0.30 8.20 6.86
C TYR A 418 1.34 7.27 7.50
N ALA A 419 0.90 6.13 8.01
CA ALA A 419 1.68 5.04 8.57
C ALA A 419 1.10 3.71 8.04
N ASP A 420 1.10 2.67 8.86
CA ASP A 420 0.74 1.31 8.48
C ASP A 420 -0.69 1.19 7.90
N GLY A 421 -0.88 0.20 7.04
CA GLY A 421 -2.22 -0.22 6.62
C GLY A 421 -2.91 -1.01 7.74
N ILE A 422 -2.42 -2.22 8.03
CA ILE A 422 -2.86 -3.05 9.17
C ILE A 422 -1.63 -3.60 9.91
N ASN A 423 -1.55 -3.35 11.22
CA ASN A 423 -0.48 -3.88 12.08
C ASN A 423 -1.05 -4.83 13.15
N PHE A 424 -0.65 -6.10 13.11
CA PHE A 424 -0.88 -7.10 14.14
C PHE A 424 0.24 -7.05 15.17
N THR A 425 -0.04 -6.48 16.35
CA THR A 425 0.98 -6.30 17.38
C THR A 425 0.79 -7.19 18.61
N ASN A 426 1.76 -7.12 19.54
CA ASN A 426 1.82 -7.84 20.81
C ASN A 426 1.68 -9.36 20.63
N GLY A 427 0.61 -9.94 21.19
CA GLY A 427 0.30 -11.37 21.18
C GLY A 427 -0.75 -11.79 20.16
N THR A 428 -0.97 -10.99 19.10
CA THR A 428 -1.94 -11.33 18.04
C THR A 428 -1.61 -12.70 17.43
N SER A 429 -2.60 -13.59 17.40
CA SER A 429 -2.40 -14.98 16.98
C SER A 429 -3.55 -15.55 16.15
N ASN A 430 -3.27 -16.59 15.35
CA ASN A 430 -4.26 -17.28 14.52
C ASN A 430 -5.08 -16.33 13.64
N SER A 431 -4.52 -15.17 13.28
CA SER A 431 -5.27 -14.06 12.69
C SER A 431 -4.88 -13.85 11.23
N SER A 432 -5.77 -13.26 10.43
CA SER A 432 -5.56 -13.16 8.99
C SER A 432 -6.01 -11.83 8.39
N VAL A 433 -5.28 -11.41 7.35
CA VAL A 433 -5.73 -10.41 6.38
C VAL A 433 -5.74 -11.08 5.01
N THR A 434 -6.91 -11.11 4.39
CA THR A 434 -7.15 -11.86 3.16
C THR A 434 -7.87 -11.03 2.12
N ASP A 435 -7.61 -11.30 0.83
CA ASP A 435 -8.39 -10.75 -0.28
C ASP A 435 -8.56 -9.22 -0.21
N SER A 436 -7.50 -8.51 0.19
CA SER A 436 -7.56 -7.08 0.51
C SER A 436 -6.60 -6.25 -0.34
N SER A 437 -6.95 -4.99 -0.58
CA SER A 437 -6.16 -4.05 -1.37
C SER A 437 -5.63 -2.88 -0.55
N PHE A 438 -4.35 -2.58 -0.74
CA PHE A 438 -3.61 -1.53 -0.07
C PHE A 438 -2.93 -0.66 -1.12
N ARG A 439 -3.08 0.67 -1.05
CA ARG A 439 -2.32 1.59 -1.91
C ARG A 439 -1.93 2.87 -1.18
N THR A 440 -0.72 3.37 -1.45
CA THR A 440 -0.22 4.61 -0.84
C THR A 440 -0.17 4.58 0.70
N THR A 441 0.24 3.45 1.30
CA THR A 441 0.45 3.41 2.76
C THR A 441 1.76 4.11 3.16
N GLY A 442 1.77 4.71 4.34
CA GLY A 442 2.88 5.54 4.82
C GLY A 442 3.84 4.89 5.81
N ASP A 443 3.62 3.60 6.06
CA ASP A 443 4.57 2.63 6.56
C ASP A 443 4.15 1.27 6.00
N ASP A 444 4.54 0.18 6.67
CA ASP A 444 4.20 -1.20 6.31
C ASP A 444 2.71 -1.33 5.95
N SER A 445 2.41 -1.73 4.71
CA SER A 445 1.00 -1.92 4.33
C SER A 445 0.37 -3.02 5.19
N LEU A 446 1.12 -4.07 5.48
CA LEU A 446 0.75 -5.15 6.39
C LEU A 446 1.94 -5.54 7.27
N ALA A 447 1.76 -5.54 8.59
CA ALA A 447 2.82 -5.90 9.53
C ALA A 447 2.34 -6.88 10.60
N VAL A 448 3.18 -7.86 10.93
CA VAL A 448 3.15 -8.53 12.23
C VAL A 448 4.31 -7.98 13.05
N TRP A 449 4.02 -7.35 14.18
CA TRP A 449 5.01 -6.98 15.17
C TRP A 449 4.79 -7.77 16.46
N ALA A 450 5.59 -8.80 16.70
CA ALA A 450 5.53 -9.58 17.94
C ALA A 450 6.10 -8.77 19.12
N SER A 451 5.46 -7.65 19.46
CA SER A 451 5.89 -6.71 20.48
C SER A 451 5.98 -7.39 21.85
N ARG A 452 7.06 -7.09 22.56
CA ARG A 452 7.33 -7.63 23.90
C ARG A 452 6.44 -7.09 25.01
N TYR A 453 5.60 -6.09 24.74
CA TYR A 453 4.72 -5.46 25.74
C TYR A 453 3.46 -6.29 26.02
N VAL A 454 3.68 -7.56 26.34
CA VAL A 454 2.67 -8.58 26.61
C VAL A 454 2.64 -8.94 28.09
N LYS A 455 1.67 -9.76 28.52
CA LYS A 455 1.55 -10.19 29.92
C LYS A 455 2.71 -11.11 30.34
N ASP A 456 3.03 -12.12 29.54
CA ASP A 456 4.17 -13.00 29.72
C ASP A 456 4.91 -13.20 28.38
N PRO A 457 6.10 -12.58 28.20
CA PRO A 457 6.92 -12.71 27.00
C PRO A 457 7.30 -14.15 26.61
N ALA A 458 7.19 -15.12 27.54
CA ALA A 458 7.49 -16.52 27.25
C ALA A 458 6.32 -17.28 26.62
N THR A 459 5.09 -16.77 26.71
CA THR A 459 3.88 -17.47 26.25
C THR A 459 2.99 -16.64 25.34
N ASP A 460 2.93 -15.32 25.52
CA ASP A 460 2.09 -14.40 24.75
C ASP A 460 2.84 -13.87 23.52
N ILE A 461 3.39 -14.77 22.71
CA ILE A 461 4.17 -14.44 21.51
C ILE A 461 3.21 -14.42 20.32
N GLY A 462 3.22 -13.38 19.47
CA GLY A 462 2.40 -13.39 18.25
C GLY A 462 2.76 -14.55 17.31
N HIS A 463 1.76 -15.31 16.83
CA HIS A 463 2.00 -16.52 16.07
C HIS A 463 0.86 -16.96 15.15
N ASP A 464 1.17 -17.79 14.14
CA ASP A 464 0.19 -18.37 13.20
C ASP A 464 -0.69 -17.30 12.52
N ASN A 465 -0.12 -16.13 12.23
CA ASN A 465 -0.80 -15.07 11.49
C ASN A 465 -0.53 -15.17 9.99
N THR A 466 -1.53 -14.86 9.17
CA THR A 466 -1.45 -15.03 7.71
C THR A 466 -1.85 -13.76 6.98
N PHE A 467 -0.99 -13.30 6.07
CA PHE A 467 -1.35 -12.35 5.03
C PHE A 467 -1.45 -13.09 3.70
N ALA A 468 -2.67 -13.30 3.20
CA ALA A 468 -2.90 -14.09 2.00
C ALA A 468 -3.73 -13.38 0.93
N ASP A 469 -3.38 -13.58 -0.34
CA ASP A 469 -4.16 -13.10 -1.49
C ASP A 469 -4.44 -11.58 -1.44
N ASN A 470 -3.47 -10.77 -1.01
CA ASN A 470 -3.61 -9.30 -0.95
C ASN A 470 -2.88 -8.61 -2.11
N THR A 471 -3.41 -7.47 -2.55
CA THR A 471 -2.73 -6.58 -3.51
C THR A 471 -2.22 -5.35 -2.78
N VAL A 472 -0.91 -5.13 -2.78
CA VAL A 472 -0.23 -3.99 -2.16
C VAL A 472 0.47 -3.19 -3.25
N GLN A 473 0.17 -1.89 -3.35
CA GLN A 473 0.77 -1.01 -4.34
C GLN A 473 1.31 0.25 -3.67
N LEU A 474 2.44 0.75 -4.14
CA LEU A 474 2.87 2.13 -3.88
C LEU A 474 2.98 2.53 -2.38
N PRO A 475 3.44 1.69 -1.44
CA PRO A 475 3.75 2.20 -0.11
C PRO A 475 4.83 3.28 -0.25
N TRP A 476 4.50 4.50 0.17
CA TRP A 476 5.37 5.67 0.00
C TRP A 476 6.50 5.69 1.04
N ARG A 477 6.39 4.83 2.06
CA ARG A 477 7.42 4.57 3.05
C ARG A 477 7.30 3.14 3.59
N ALA A 478 8.44 2.56 3.95
CA ALA A 478 8.55 1.21 4.53
C ALA A 478 8.04 0.09 3.60
N ASN A 479 7.65 -1.05 4.16
CA ASN A 479 7.52 -2.29 3.41
C ASN A 479 6.15 -2.45 2.76
N GLY A 480 6.05 -3.35 1.78
CA GLY A 480 4.76 -3.90 1.40
C GLY A 480 4.19 -4.77 2.53
N LEU A 481 4.92 -5.82 2.91
CA LEU A 481 4.59 -6.68 4.03
C LEU A 481 5.80 -6.89 4.95
N ALA A 482 5.57 -6.94 6.26
CA ALA A 482 6.63 -7.17 7.24
C ALA A 482 6.23 -8.16 8.34
N ILE A 483 7.21 -8.93 8.80
CA ILE A 483 7.12 -9.71 10.04
C ILE A 483 8.31 -9.36 10.91
N TYR A 484 8.04 -8.95 12.14
CA TYR A 484 8.99 -8.66 13.19
C TYR A 484 8.80 -9.62 14.35
N GLY A 485 9.50 -10.76 14.30
CA GLY A 485 9.46 -11.80 15.33
C GLY A 485 8.26 -12.73 15.28
N GLY A 486 8.08 -13.51 16.35
CA GLY A 486 6.99 -14.49 16.44
C GLY A 486 7.28 -15.82 15.76
N TYR A 487 6.26 -16.65 15.55
CA TYR A 487 6.42 -17.97 14.90
C TYR A 487 5.19 -18.40 14.12
N GLY A 488 5.35 -19.29 13.12
CA GLY A 488 4.24 -19.83 12.34
C GLY A 488 3.56 -18.82 11.42
N ASN A 489 4.09 -17.60 11.29
CA ASN A 489 3.51 -16.55 10.46
C ASN A 489 3.75 -16.83 8.97
N SER A 490 2.81 -16.44 8.11
CA SER A 490 2.89 -16.66 6.67
C SER A 490 2.48 -15.45 5.82
N ILE A 491 3.15 -15.29 4.68
CA ILE A 491 2.89 -14.31 3.62
C ILE A 491 2.69 -15.08 2.32
N GLU A 492 1.44 -15.21 1.88
CA GLU A 492 1.03 -16.17 0.85
C GLU A 492 0.29 -15.52 -0.33
N ASN A 493 0.68 -15.82 -1.57
CA ASN A 493 -0.07 -15.44 -2.79
C ASN A 493 -0.35 -13.94 -2.95
N ASN A 494 0.44 -13.05 -2.36
CA ASN A 494 0.22 -11.61 -2.47
C ASN A 494 0.85 -11.06 -3.76
N LEU A 495 0.26 -9.98 -4.28
CA LEU A 495 0.84 -9.14 -5.32
C LEU A 495 1.34 -7.85 -4.68
N VAL A 496 2.63 -7.56 -4.77
CA VAL A 496 3.23 -6.34 -4.21
C VAL A 496 3.92 -5.57 -5.32
N SER A 497 3.58 -4.30 -5.49
CA SER A 497 4.27 -3.46 -6.46
C SER A 497 4.68 -2.10 -5.92
N ASP A 498 5.76 -1.59 -6.52
CA ASP A 498 6.13 -0.18 -6.46
C ASP A 498 6.43 0.39 -5.07
N THR A 499 7.03 -0.41 -4.18
CA THR A 499 7.50 0.09 -2.89
C THR A 499 8.55 1.19 -3.05
N MET A 500 8.44 2.27 -2.28
CA MET A 500 9.25 3.46 -2.52
C MET A 500 10.72 3.31 -2.09
N ASN A 501 10.95 3.02 -0.81
CA ASN A 501 12.27 3.12 -0.16
C ASN A 501 12.70 1.86 0.59
N TYR A 502 11.85 0.84 0.63
CA TYR A 502 12.01 -0.40 1.41
C TYR A 502 11.56 -1.62 0.58
N PRO A 503 11.80 -2.84 1.08
CA PRO A 503 11.40 -4.09 0.45
C PRO A 503 9.91 -4.22 0.12
N GLY A 504 9.60 -5.13 -0.79
CA GLY A 504 8.26 -5.67 -0.91
C GLY A 504 7.90 -6.53 0.31
N ILE A 505 8.83 -7.36 0.77
CA ILE A 505 8.67 -8.20 1.97
C ILE A 505 9.90 -8.08 2.88
N MET A 506 9.68 -7.88 4.18
CA MET A 506 10.75 -7.83 5.18
C MET A 506 10.53 -8.78 6.36
N LEU A 507 11.58 -9.50 6.73
CA LEU A 507 11.69 -10.21 8.01
C LEU A 507 12.78 -9.54 8.84
N ALA A 508 12.47 -8.98 10.01
CA ALA A 508 13.47 -8.22 10.75
C ALA A 508 13.33 -8.22 12.27
N THR A 509 14.41 -7.87 12.98
CA THR A 509 14.45 -7.80 14.45
C THR A 509 14.87 -6.42 14.99
N ASP A 510 14.77 -5.37 14.16
CA ASP A 510 15.15 -3.99 14.47
C ASP A 510 14.10 -3.23 15.31
N HIS A 511 12.93 -3.82 15.55
CA HIS A 511 11.83 -3.25 16.36
C HIS A 511 11.67 -3.90 17.75
N ASP A 512 12.76 -4.37 18.37
CA ASP A 512 12.78 -5.09 19.66
C ASP A 512 11.68 -6.17 19.81
N PRO A 513 11.46 -7.06 18.82
CA PRO A 513 10.38 -8.03 18.90
C PRO A 513 10.75 -9.20 19.82
N LEU A 514 9.72 -9.93 20.25
CA LEU A 514 9.88 -11.29 20.74
C LEU A 514 10.51 -12.17 19.64
N PRO A 515 11.42 -13.10 19.99
CA PRO A 515 12.27 -13.75 18.99
C PRO A 515 11.50 -14.51 17.92
N PHE A 516 12.06 -14.59 16.73
CA PHE A 516 11.63 -15.56 15.74
C PHE A 516 11.85 -16.98 16.27
N SER A 517 10.85 -17.84 16.08
CA SER A 517 11.00 -19.28 16.26
C SER A 517 10.11 -20.04 15.27
N GLY A 518 10.25 -21.36 15.19
CA GLY A 518 9.48 -22.16 14.23
C GLY A 518 9.75 -21.77 12.78
N GLU A 519 8.78 -22.02 11.91
CA GLU A 519 8.82 -21.64 10.49
C GLU A 519 8.19 -20.25 10.30
N THR A 520 8.77 -19.44 9.40
CA THR A 520 8.10 -18.28 8.80
C THR A 520 8.08 -18.50 7.29
N LEU A 521 6.88 -18.51 6.71
CA LEU A 521 6.65 -18.89 5.33
C LEU A 521 6.39 -17.68 4.44
N ILE A 522 7.15 -17.55 3.35
CA ILE A 522 6.87 -16.65 2.23
C ILE A 522 6.62 -17.54 1.01
N SER A 523 5.39 -17.57 0.49
CA SER A 523 5.00 -18.52 -0.55
C SER A 523 4.12 -17.88 -1.62
N GLY A 524 4.33 -18.19 -2.90
CA GLY A 524 3.36 -17.85 -3.94
C GLY A 524 3.26 -16.37 -4.31
N ASN A 525 4.11 -15.49 -3.78
CA ASN A 525 3.97 -14.04 -3.97
C ASN A 525 4.54 -13.58 -5.33
N SER A 526 4.06 -12.46 -5.84
CA SER A 526 4.70 -11.73 -6.94
C SER A 526 5.08 -10.32 -6.51
N LEU A 527 6.35 -9.96 -6.72
CA LEU A 527 6.91 -8.68 -6.35
C LEU A 527 7.37 -7.93 -7.60
N HIS A 528 6.75 -6.79 -7.91
CA HIS A 528 7.10 -5.97 -9.07
C HIS A 528 7.68 -4.63 -8.63
N ARG A 529 8.89 -4.32 -9.10
CA ARG A 529 9.50 -2.99 -8.88
C ARG A 529 9.62 -2.61 -7.40
N THR A 530 9.86 -3.59 -6.55
CA THR A 530 10.02 -3.41 -5.11
C THR A 530 11.50 -3.28 -4.70
N GLY A 531 11.73 -2.90 -3.44
CA GLY A 531 13.04 -2.49 -2.94
C GLY A 531 13.32 -1.02 -3.19
N GLY A 532 14.29 -0.46 -2.48
CA GLY A 532 14.59 0.97 -2.54
C GLY A 532 15.81 1.31 -1.68
N ALA A 533 16.03 2.61 -1.45
CA ALA A 533 17.09 3.08 -0.58
C ALA A 533 16.56 4.02 0.50
N PHE A 534 17.17 3.96 1.68
CA PHE A 534 16.83 4.79 2.82
C PHE A 534 18.08 5.25 3.59
N TRP A 535 17.89 6.10 4.60
CA TRP A 535 18.96 6.69 5.42
C TRP A 535 19.94 7.54 4.60
N GLY A 536 19.41 8.57 3.93
CA GLY A 536 20.15 9.41 3.00
C GLY A 536 20.66 8.64 1.80
N GLU A 537 19.88 7.66 1.34
CA GLU A 537 20.22 6.72 0.26
C GLU A 537 21.46 5.85 0.54
N ALA A 538 21.95 5.83 1.78
CA ALA A 538 23.15 5.09 2.14
C ALA A 538 22.89 3.58 2.31
N GLN A 539 21.63 3.20 2.51
CA GLN A 539 21.24 1.82 2.70
C GLN A 539 20.26 1.35 1.62
N GLU A 540 20.68 0.33 0.89
CA GLU A 540 19.91 -0.31 -0.16
C GLU A 540 19.14 -1.51 0.39
N PHE A 541 17.96 -1.75 -0.17
CA PHE A 541 17.07 -2.85 0.19
C PHE A 541 16.60 -3.60 -1.07
N GLY A 542 16.66 -4.92 -1.01
CA GLY A 542 16.14 -5.80 -2.06
C GLY A 542 14.62 -5.97 -2.00
N ALA A 543 14.06 -6.71 -2.97
CA ALA A 543 12.64 -7.02 -3.02
C ALA A 543 12.15 -7.85 -1.82
N ILE A 544 12.93 -8.83 -1.39
CA ILE A 544 12.78 -9.52 -0.09
C ILE A 544 14.04 -9.24 0.72
N THR A 545 13.90 -8.72 1.95
CA THR A 545 15.04 -8.50 2.85
C THR A 545 14.85 -9.24 4.17
N VAL A 546 15.88 -10.00 4.56
CA VAL A 546 15.98 -10.65 5.87
C VAL A 546 17.05 -9.94 6.69
N PHE A 547 16.63 -9.23 7.73
CA PHE A 547 17.49 -8.38 8.55
C PHE A 547 17.53 -8.84 10.02
N PRO A 548 18.46 -9.74 10.39
CA PRO A 548 18.68 -10.15 11.78
C PRO A 548 19.43 -9.06 12.55
N ALA A 549 18.82 -7.89 12.73
CA ALA A 549 19.46 -6.69 13.27
C ALA A 549 20.03 -6.88 14.67
N SER A 550 19.34 -7.65 15.51
CA SER A 550 19.64 -7.82 16.94
C SER A 550 19.59 -9.29 17.38
N GLN A 551 18.72 -10.10 16.77
CA GLN A 551 18.47 -11.49 17.12
C GLN A 551 18.46 -12.36 15.86
N ASP A 552 18.58 -13.68 16.05
CA ASP A 552 18.55 -14.63 14.94
C ASP A 552 17.15 -14.73 14.32
N ILE A 553 17.10 -15.03 13.02
CA ILE A 553 15.88 -15.30 12.26
C ILE A 553 15.98 -16.74 11.70
N PRO A 554 15.67 -17.78 12.49
CA PRO A 554 15.65 -19.17 12.02
C PRO A 554 14.38 -19.49 11.22
N GLY A 555 14.41 -20.61 10.51
CA GLY A 555 13.20 -21.23 9.94
C GLY A 555 12.57 -20.45 8.79
N VAL A 556 13.34 -19.60 8.11
CA VAL A 556 12.89 -18.88 6.92
C VAL A 556 12.69 -19.85 5.76
N VAL A 557 11.47 -19.87 5.22
CA VAL A 557 11.13 -20.62 4.00
C VAL A 557 10.57 -19.64 2.97
N ILE A 558 11.22 -19.53 1.82
CA ILE A 558 10.77 -18.75 0.67
C ILE A 558 10.53 -19.73 -0.47
N LYS A 559 9.33 -19.77 -1.02
CA LYS A 559 9.04 -20.64 -2.15
C LYS A 559 8.04 -20.07 -3.14
N ASP A 560 8.03 -20.61 -4.36
CA ASP A 560 7.01 -20.32 -5.37
C ASP A 560 6.79 -18.80 -5.59
N THR A 561 7.86 -18.01 -5.44
CA THR A 561 7.77 -16.53 -5.40
C THR A 561 8.47 -15.95 -6.61
N ASP A 562 7.80 -15.03 -7.30
CA ASP A 562 8.32 -14.34 -8.46
C ASP A 562 8.72 -12.90 -8.11
N ILE A 563 9.90 -12.49 -8.53
CA ILE A 563 10.45 -11.15 -8.30
C ILE A 563 10.83 -10.55 -9.65
N HIS A 564 10.25 -9.41 -9.98
CA HIS A 564 10.47 -8.73 -11.25
C HIS A 564 10.90 -7.28 -11.04
N ASP A 565 11.96 -6.87 -11.74
CA ASP A 565 12.38 -5.48 -11.88
C ASP A 565 12.72 -4.79 -10.54
N SER A 566 13.30 -5.52 -9.58
CA SER A 566 13.67 -5.00 -8.26
C SER A 566 14.60 -3.78 -8.38
N THR A 567 14.44 -2.79 -7.49
CA THR A 567 15.26 -1.56 -7.52
C THR A 567 16.73 -1.91 -7.27
N TYR A 568 16.99 -2.73 -6.26
CA TYR A 568 18.30 -3.28 -5.91
C TYR A 568 18.25 -4.80 -6.03
N ASP A 569 18.57 -5.54 -4.96
CA ASP A 569 18.65 -6.99 -4.99
C ASP A 569 17.28 -7.68 -5.11
N GLY A 570 17.26 -8.93 -5.56
CA GLY A 570 16.07 -9.78 -5.45
C GLY A 570 15.83 -10.21 -4.00
N ILE A 571 16.68 -11.07 -3.46
CA ILE A 571 16.65 -11.51 -2.06
C ILE A 571 17.94 -11.02 -1.35
N GLN A 572 17.78 -10.27 -0.25
CA GLN A 572 18.88 -9.67 0.49
C GLN A 572 18.97 -10.26 1.92
N PHE A 573 20.11 -10.86 2.24
CA PHE A 573 20.50 -11.23 3.62
C PHE A 573 21.39 -10.14 4.20
N LYS A 574 20.81 -9.34 5.11
CA LYS A 574 21.45 -8.14 5.64
C LYS A 574 22.43 -8.44 6.77
N SER A 575 23.46 -7.62 6.90
CA SER A 575 24.38 -7.65 8.04
C SER A 575 23.69 -7.16 9.31
N GLY A 576 23.84 -7.87 10.44
CA GLY A 576 23.22 -7.50 11.71
C GLY A 576 23.81 -8.24 12.92
N GLY A 577 23.23 -7.99 14.09
CA GLY A 577 23.61 -8.59 15.37
C GLY A 577 23.27 -10.07 15.54
N GLY A 578 22.37 -10.62 14.71
CA GLY A 578 22.00 -12.04 14.65
C GLY A 578 22.49 -12.77 13.39
N ALA A 579 21.93 -13.95 13.15
CA ALA A 579 22.16 -14.83 12.00
C ALA A 579 20.83 -15.32 11.38
N VAL A 580 20.88 -15.79 10.14
CA VAL A 580 19.75 -16.46 9.46
C VAL A 580 20.11 -17.92 9.18
N PRO A 581 19.94 -18.85 10.14
CA PRO A 581 20.35 -20.24 9.97
C PRO A 581 19.33 -21.05 9.15
N GLY A 582 19.83 -21.82 8.19
CA GLY A 582 19.04 -22.83 7.47
C GLY A 582 17.88 -22.28 6.63
N ALA A 583 18.03 -21.09 6.03
CA ALA A 583 17.02 -20.56 5.12
C ALA A 583 16.82 -21.50 3.91
N LYS A 584 15.58 -21.71 3.50
CA LYS A 584 15.25 -22.55 2.34
C LYS A 584 14.59 -21.70 1.28
N ILE A 585 15.15 -21.74 0.07
CA ILE A 585 14.64 -21.00 -1.08
C ILE A 585 14.38 -22.02 -2.19
N SER A 586 13.12 -22.20 -2.58
CA SER A 586 12.75 -23.15 -3.64
C SER A 586 11.78 -22.59 -4.66
N ASP A 587 11.91 -22.95 -5.94
CA ASP A 587 10.93 -22.58 -6.97
C ASP A 587 10.72 -21.04 -7.07
N VAL A 588 11.80 -20.28 -6.92
CA VAL A 588 11.79 -18.80 -6.98
C VAL A 588 12.31 -18.32 -8.33
N THR A 589 11.61 -17.35 -8.93
CA THR A 589 12.09 -16.64 -10.11
C THR A 589 12.53 -15.23 -9.72
N ILE A 590 13.73 -14.82 -10.12
CA ILE A 590 14.21 -13.44 -9.98
C ILE A 590 14.60 -12.92 -11.36
N GLU A 591 13.87 -11.94 -11.84
CA GLU A 591 14.11 -11.28 -13.12
C GLU A 591 14.45 -9.81 -12.87
N LYS A 592 15.61 -9.40 -13.38
CA LYS A 592 16.03 -8.00 -13.49
C LYS A 592 16.17 -7.27 -12.14
N SER A 593 17.25 -7.57 -11.42
CA SER A 593 17.72 -6.73 -10.31
C SER A 593 18.50 -5.52 -10.84
N ASN A 594 17.87 -4.34 -10.91
CA ASN A 594 18.39 -3.20 -11.67
C ASN A 594 19.72 -2.67 -11.12
N ASN A 595 19.84 -2.58 -9.80
CA ASN A 595 21.01 -2.03 -9.13
C ASN A 595 21.62 -2.98 -8.09
N GLY A 596 21.39 -4.28 -8.23
CA GLY A 596 21.90 -5.27 -7.29
C GLY A 596 22.07 -6.66 -7.89
N SER A 597 22.17 -7.65 -7.01
CA SER A 597 22.31 -9.07 -7.34
C SER A 597 20.95 -9.77 -7.29
N GLY A 598 20.83 -10.94 -7.90
CA GLY A 598 19.63 -11.77 -7.72
C GLY A 598 19.46 -12.14 -6.24
N ILE A 599 20.50 -12.69 -5.64
CA ILE A 599 20.60 -12.94 -4.19
C ILE A 599 21.87 -12.29 -3.65
N LEU A 600 21.75 -11.45 -2.63
CA LEU A 600 22.86 -10.81 -1.93
C LEU A 600 22.99 -11.32 -0.50
N ALA A 601 24.20 -11.73 -0.11
CA ALA A 601 24.61 -11.85 1.29
C ALA A 601 25.63 -10.76 1.63
N MET A 602 25.22 -9.79 2.45
CA MET A 602 26.04 -8.63 2.78
C MET A 602 27.28 -9.00 3.62
N GLY A 603 28.28 -8.13 3.59
CA GLY A 603 29.48 -8.22 4.42
C GLY A 603 29.09 -8.26 5.90
N GLY A 604 29.51 -9.30 6.63
CA GLY A 604 29.14 -9.52 8.02
C GLY A 604 27.81 -10.28 8.23
N ALA A 605 27.05 -10.61 7.19
CA ALA A 605 25.93 -11.54 7.30
C ALA A 605 26.40 -12.93 7.78
N ARG A 606 25.57 -13.63 8.55
CA ARG A 606 25.86 -14.94 9.16
C ARG A 606 24.68 -15.89 9.00
N GLY A 607 24.97 -17.18 8.86
CA GLY A 607 23.98 -18.22 8.65
C GLY A 607 24.17 -18.92 7.32
N ASP A 608 23.10 -19.50 6.80
CA ASP A 608 23.14 -20.27 5.57
C ASP A 608 21.79 -20.32 4.86
N ALA A 609 21.84 -20.45 3.53
CA ALA A 609 20.68 -20.71 2.70
C ALA A 609 20.92 -21.88 1.74
N SER A 610 19.86 -22.60 1.42
CA SER A 610 19.84 -23.65 0.39
C SER A 610 18.90 -23.26 -0.75
N LEU A 611 19.38 -23.40 -1.99
CA LEU A 611 18.65 -23.08 -3.20
C LEU A 611 18.24 -24.37 -3.93
N THR A 612 16.96 -24.49 -4.28
CA THR A 612 16.39 -25.57 -5.09
C THR A 612 15.52 -24.97 -6.19
N ASP A 613 15.73 -25.31 -7.46
CA ASP A 613 14.86 -24.82 -8.56
C ASP A 613 14.69 -23.28 -8.64
N VAL A 614 15.72 -22.52 -8.23
CA VAL A 614 15.75 -21.05 -8.33
C VAL A 614 16.21 -20.63 -9.73
N THR A 615 15.50 -19.72 -10.38
CA THR A 615 15.90 -19.14 -11.68
C THR A 615 16.21 -17.66 -11.51
N ILE A 616 17.38 -17.22 -11.95
CA ILE A 616 17.79 -15.81 -11.87
C ILE A 616 18.22 -15.33 -13.27
N SER A 617 17.79 -14.13 -13.65
CA SER A 617 18.19 -13.53 -14.92
C SER A 617 18.22 -11.99 -14.84
N GLY A 618 19.13 -11.37 -15.61
CA GLY A 618 19.13 -9.92 -15.80
C GLY A 618 19.56 -9.07 -14.59
N SER A 619 20.13 -9.67 -13.53
CA SER A 619 20.65 -8.93 -12.37
C SER A 619 22.00 -8.26 -12.68
N ARG A 620 22.16 -6.99 -12.29
CA ARG A 620 23.35 -6.17 -12.60
C ARG A 620 24.64 -6.75 -12.03
N ASP A 621 24.60 -7.17 -10.76
CA ASP A 621 25.79 -7.56 -10.01
C ASP A 621 25.99 -9.09 -9.94
N GLY A 622 25.22 -9.83 -10.74
CA GLY A 622 25.27 -11.28 -10.87
C GLY A 622 24.13 -12.00 -10.15
N ASP A 623 24.05 -13.31 -10.35
CA ASP A 623 22.92 -14.09 -9.85
C ASP A 623 22.98 -14.25 -8.32
N VAL A 624 24.16 -14.54 -7.79
CA VAL A 624 24.41 -14.70 -6.35
C VAL A 624 25.70 -13.99 -5.99
N LEU A 625 25.63 -13.03 -5.05
CA LEU A 625 26.77 -12.30 -4.53
C LEU A 625 26.90 -12.53 -3.03
N VAL A 626 28.08 -12.99 -2.61
CA VAL A 626 28.48 -13.03 -1.19
C VAL A 626 29.60 -12.02 -1.01
N GLU A 627 29.32 -10.95 -0.29
CA GLU A 627 30.27 -9.85 -0.14
C GLU A 627 31.48 -10.24 0.74
N PRO A 628 32.65 -9.62 0.52
CA PRO A 628 33.81 -9.81 1.38
C PRO A 628 33.48 -9.56 2.86
N GLY A 629 33.88 -10.49 3.73
CA GLY A 629 33.61 -10.40 5.17
C GLY A 629 32.28 -11.01 5.61
N SER A 630 31.44 -11.47 4.68
CA SER A 630 30.30 -12.33 5.01
C SER A 630 30.76 -13.71 5.50
N GLN A 631 30.08 -14.24 6.52
CA GLN A 631 30.20 -15.64 6.94
C GLN A 631 29.02 -16.48 6.44
N PHE A 632 28.10 -15.84 5.71
CA PHE A 632 26.92 -16.48 5.15
C PHE A 632 27.33 -17.47 4.07
N THR A 633 26.71 -18.65 4.06
CA THR A 633 26.96 -19.65 3.02
C THR A 633 25.70 -19.92 2.21
N ILE A 634 25.84 -20.03 0.90
CA ILE A 634 24.74 -20.37 -0.01
C ILE A 634 25.11 -21.69 -0.67
N THR A 635 24.23 -22.68 -0.54
CA THR A 635 24.40 -24.02 -1.11
C THR A 635 23.35 -24.28 -2.19
N GLY A 636 23.69 -25.08 -3.19
CA GLY A 636 22.94 -25.17 -4.43
C GLY A 636 23.36 -24.08 -5.42
N GLY A 637 22.55 -23.82 -6.43
CA GLY A 637 22.81 -22.76 -7.40
C GLY A 637 21.59 -22.49 -8.27
N PRO A 638 21.46 -21.26 -8.81
CA PRO A 638 20.40 -20.93 -9.74
C PRO A 638 20.55 -21.77 -11.03
N GLN A 639 19.41 -22.14 -11.60
CA GLN A 639 19.35 -22.77 -12.91
C GLN A 639 19.43 -21.71 -13.99
N ALA A 640 20.00 -22.08 -15.15
CA ALA A 640 19.95 -21.21 -16.31
C ALA A 640 18.49 -20.96 -16.72
N ALA A 641 18.12 -19.69 -16.92
CA ALA A 641 16.84 -19.31 -17.50
C ALA A 641 16.64 -20.05 -18.84
N ARG A 642 15.51 -20.74 -18.99
CA ARG A 642 15.19 -21.56 -20.18
C ARG A 642 14.66 -20.74 -21.33
#